data_AF-A0A1Q9C5X5-F1
#
_entry.id   AF-A0A1Q9C5X5-F1
#
_cell.length_a   1.000
_cell.length_b   1.000
_cell.length_c   1.000
_cell.angle_alpha   90.00
_cell.angle_beta   90.00
_cell.angle_gamma   90.00
#
_symmetry.space_group_name_H-M   'P 1'
#
loop_
_entity.id
_entity.type
_entity.pdbx_description
1 polymer ?
#
loop_
_entity_poly.entity_id
_entity_poly.type
_entity_poly.pdbx_seq_one_letter_code
_entity_poly.pdbx_strand_id
1 'polypeptide(L)'
;MMVMASSLQVAATVMNGVLMLMVVAVVVAALRRQKEVIENDDVEAEEDADDDVEKLLAMLAVPMAMASYRKFLIMLDGTVVQAEAADGLDPISALREQRRAAVRAQAFGRNSSTAAEGRAMYEVDYDLFKLKFWPKLCQKVPSGCDAVLVWREFMSYIKGSYRVLDTEQGYLDLATYQEITSKCSPGFKDFRKEIYTAFKTYEKLREEWNYFDRMDVARHVIQQLKRTPYEGPPIHSAAVDEVQDLAQLELAVFFVVMKKPYEELFLTGDTSQTVSRAVEFRFCDLQSLFHHFNRSEKVPELDQLLINYRSHQKILALSHRGVVQPLELAFPHAIDKLAADTGHRDGVLPVIVKDVALEDLAQHMFNLDACSAGIAFGASQCILVRNEASRKKLPQSLSNALVLTVEQSKGLEFDDCILVNFFTDSMYEEWQTMKIFLPDLLEGQSKDAAAHRKRPQFENFRHALLCSELKHLYTAITRTKHVLLFFEEDSAKASHVFKMWEDLGLVSSSGLMDEANEKARAQIHQHAGENRGKESWIHMGHNLLNRQLYDQARSAFVRAEDQKMAKICEAYLKAQEAARTATEESEAQGVQLFREAAKLFHASDARREEAECWRCGGYLQKAAKIFENLGQEQPDLKIEAAKAWAEYGDYARAARLYEEEGHFDECIQTYLLAEQKQDVGRVVLVAHEAQALKADECFRYLQDIDDHDRAGELFVREGNYEQAASCFLTAVGSGDLLK
;
A
#
# COMPACT_ATOMS: atom_id res chain seq x y z
N MET A 1 -14.98 -7.81 35.71
CA MET A 1 -14.37 -8.32 34.46
C MET A 1 -14.82 -7.53 33.24
N MET A 2 -16.12 -7.30 33.01
CA MET A 2 -16.63 -6.41 31.94
C MET A 2 -16.03 -4.99 31.95
N VAL A 3 -15.82 -4.40 33.13
CA VAL A 3 -15.24 -3.04 33.28
C VAL A 3 -13.74 -2.97 32.94
N MET A 4 -13.00 -4.09 33.02
CA MET A 4 -11.56 -4.10 32.69
C MET A 4 -11.28 -4.29 31.19
N ALA A 5 -12.16 -4.98 30.46
CA ALA A 5 -12.07 -5.13 29.01
C ALA A 5 -12.36 -3.80 28.29
N SER A 6 -13.32 -3.01 28.79
CA SER A 6 -13.61 -1.66 28.29
C SER A 6 -12.41 -0.72 28.43
N SER A 7 -11.66 -0.80 29.52
CA SER A 7 -10.49 0.06 29.77
C SER A 7 -9.28 -0.29 28.91
N LEU A 8 -9.09 -1.54 28.48
CA LEU A 8 -8.00 -1.92 27.55
C LEU A 8 -8.31 -1.51 26.10
N GLN A 9 -9.57 -1.64 25.69
CA GLN A 9 -10.01 -1.21 24.37
C GLN A 9 -9.97 0.32 24.26
N VAL A 10 -10.40 1.04 25.31
CA VAL A 10 -10.22 2.49 25.44
C VAL A 10 -8.74 2.87 25.46
N ALA A 11 -7.85 2.13 26.14
CA ALA A 11 -6.41 2.44 26.15
C ALA A 11 -5.75 2.28 24.75
N ALA A 12 -6.16 1.28 23.97
CA ALA A 12 -5.68 1.10 22.59
C ALA A 12 -6.25 2.16 21.62
N THR A 13 -7.53 2.52 21.78
CA THR A 13 -8.17 3.60 21.02
C THR A 13 -7.62 4.99 21.39
N VAL A 14 -7.29 5.20 22.66
CA VAL A 14 -6.64 6.42 23.17
C VAL A 14 -5.21 6.53 22.66
N MET A 15 -4.42 5.46 22.66
CA MET A 15 -3.05 5.50 22.11
C MET A 15 -3.02 5.80 20.60
N ASN A 16 -3.96 5.25 19.82
CA ASN A 16 -4.06 5.58 18.39
C ASN A 16 -4.58 7.01 18.17
N GLY A 17 -5.53 7.45 19.02
CA GLY A 17 -6.06 8.83 19.06
C GLY A 17 -4.99 9.90 19.31
N VAL A 18 -4.09 9.61 20.23
CA VAL A 18 -2.94 10.46 20.58
C VAL A 18 -2.01 10.64 19.38
N LEU A 19 -1.81 9.62 18.54
CA LEU A 19 -0.82 9.66 17.47
C LEU A 19 -1.22 10.61 16.32
N MET A 20 -2.49 10.64 15.88
CA MET A 20 -2.89 11.55 14.78
C MET A 20 -3.00 13.00 15.26
N LEU A 21 -3.51 13.24 16.48
CA LEU A 21 -3.47 14.58 17.08
C LEU A 21 -2.03 15.01 17.35
N MET A 22 -1.10 14.10 17.69
CA MET A 22 0.32 14.39 17.72
C MET A 22 0.87 14.71 16.33
N VAL A 23 0.49 14.00 15.26
CA VAL A 23 0.94 14.33 13.90
C VAL A 23 0.40 15.70 13.47
N VAL A 24 -0.89 15.97 13.65
CA VAL A 24 -1.50 17.27 13.35
C VAL A 24 -0.91 18.37 14.23
N ALA A 25 -0.71 18.12 15.53
CA ALA A 25 -0.08 19.07 16.44
C ALA A 25 1.39 19.31 16.10
N VAL A 26 2.14 18.27 15.72
CA VAL A 26 3.53 18.38 15.25
C VAL A 26 3.58 19.15 13.94
N VAL A 27 2.64 18.94 13.02
CA VAL A 27 2.56 19.71 11.77
C VAL A 27 2.19 21.17 12.06
N VAL A 28 1.20 21.43 12.91
CA VAL A 28 0.82 22.80 13.32
C VAL A 28 1.95 23.49 14.07
N ALA A 29 2.65 22.79 14.96
CA ALA A 29 3.83 23.29 15.66
C ALA A 29 4.98 23.54 14.67
N ALA A 30 5.20 22.67 13.69
CA ALA A 30 6.19 22.87 12.64
C ALA A 30 5.86 24.09 11.76
N LEU A 31 4.58 24.28 11.40
CA LEU A 31 4.11 25.46 10.67
C LEU A 31 4.28 26.75 11.48
N ARG A 32 3.97 26.74 12.78
CA ARG A 32 4.19 27.88 13.68
C ARG A 32 5.68 28.17 13.85
N ARG A 33 6.50 27.15 14.11
CA ARG A 33 7.95 27.28 14.23
C ARG A 33 8.57 27.77 12.93
N GLN A 34 8.10 27.30 11.78
CA GLN A 34 8.49 27.83 10.47
C GLN A 34 8.14 29.30 10.35
N LYS A 35 6.95 29.71 10.80
CA LYS A 35 6.56 31.12 10.82
C LYS A 35 7.46 31.96 11.74
N GLU A 36 7.78 31.48 12.94
CA GLU A 36 8.67 32.16 13.89
C GLU A 36 10.10 32.30 13.38
N VAL A 37 10.65 31.22 12.78
CA VAL A 37 11.99 31.23 12.16
C VAL A 37 12.04 32.21 10.97
N ILE A 38 10.96 32.31 10.19
CA ILE A 38 10.87 33.25 9.06
C ILE A 38 10.69 34.70 9.54
N GLU A 39 9.99 34.94 10.66
CA GLU A 39 9.67 36.28 11.15
C GLU A 39 10.76 36.91 12.04
N ASN A 40 11.55 36.11 12.78
CA ASN A 40 12.45 36.64 13.81
C ASN A 40 13.96 36.56 13.50
N ASP A 41 14.42 35.88 12.45
CA ASP A 41 15.86 35.66 12.15
C ASP A 41 16.70 35.11 13.35
N ASP A 42 16.04 34.69 14.43
CA ASP A 42 16.64 34.22 15.67
C ASP A 42 16.44 32.70 15.80
N VAL A 43 17.54 31.98 15.94
CA VAL A 43 17.63 30.52 15.87
C VAL A 43 17.55 29.84 17.25
N GLU A 44 17.46 30.61 18.34
CA GLU A 44 17.49 30.10 19.72
C GLU A 44 16.14 30.24 20.45
N ALA A 45 15.06 29.72 19.86
CA ALA A 45 13.82 29.46 20.61
C ALA A 45 13.65 27.93 20.74
N GLU A 46 14.18 27.37 21.84
CA GLU A 46 14.14 25.92 22.11
C GLU A 46 13.25 25.53 23.31
N GLU A 47 12.45 26.44 23.86
CA GLU A 47 11.55 26.12 24.98
C GLU A 47 10.16 26.71 24.73
N ASP A 48 9.11 25.95 25.09
CA ASP A 48 7.66 26.29 25.06
C ASP A 48 6.77 25.58 24.01
N ALA A 49 7.12 24.39 23.54
CA ALA A 49 6.19 23.51 22.80
C ALA A 49 5.41 22.51 23.69
N ASP A 50 5.81 22.32 24.94
CA ASP A 50 5.28 21.26 25.82
C ASP A 50 3.90 21.60 26.42
N ASP A 51 3.61 22.87 26.72
CA ASP A 51 2.36 23.30 27.37
C ASP A 51 1.10 23.12 26.49
N ASP A 52 1.27 23.14 25.15
CA ASP A 52 0.16 22.96 24.21
C ASP A 52 -0.12 21.48 23.90
N VAL A 53 0.91 20.62 23.96
CA VAL A 53 0.75 19.16 23.85
C VAL A 53 -0.05 18.63 25.03
N GLU A 54 0.20 19.13 26.25
CA GLU A 54 -0.60 18.78 27.45
C GLU A 54 -2.08 19.20 27.33
N LYS A 55 -2.37 20.36 26.74
CA LYS A 55 -3.76 20.82 26.49
C LYS A 55 -4.47 20.01 25.40
N LEU A 56 -3.74 19.59 24.36
CA LEU A 56 -4.27 18.70 23.30
C LEU A 56 -4.54 17.29 23.83
N LEU A 57 -3.70 16.78 24.74
CA LEU A 57 -3.92 15.53 25.47
C LEU A 57 -5.15 15.60 26.40
N ALA A 58 -5.60 16.78 26.82
CA ALA A 58 -6.83 16.92 27.61
C ALA A 58 -8.13 16.73 26.81
N MET A 59 -8.07 16.70 25.46
CA MET A 59 -9.24 16.52 24.57
C MET A 59 -9.53 15.04 24.21
N LEU A 60 -8.88 14.08 24.87
CA LEU A 60 -8.93 12.65 24.58
C LEU A 60 -10.28 11.99 24.91
N ALA A 61 -11.21 12.01 23.94
CA ALA A 61 -12.42 11.19 23.98
C ALA A 61 -13.03 10.85 22.59
N VAL A 62 -12.22 10.77 21.52
CA VAL A 62 -12.72 10.44 20.18
C VAL A 62 -12.19 9.06 19.72
N PRO A 63 -13.06 8.12 19.31
CA PRO A 63 -12.63 6.85 18.74
C PRO A 63 -11.87 7.04 17.43
N MET A 64 -10.67 6.46 17.31
CA MET A 64 -9.83 6.58 16.11
C MET A 64 -9.46 5.20 15.55
N ALA A 65 -9.46 5.09 14.22
CA ALA A 65 -9.02 3.90 13.50
C ALA A 65 -7.89 4.25 12.52
N MET A 66 -6.80 3.47 12.55
CA MET A 66 -5.73 3.54 11.57
C MET A 66 -5.83 2.35 10.61
N ALA A 67 -5.83 2.62 9.31
CA ALA A 67 -5.96 1.60 8.28
C ALA A 67 -5.14 1.98 7.04
N SER A 68 -4.66 0.98 6.30
CA SER A 68 -4.20 1.21 4.94
C SER A 68 -5.39 1.56 4.04
N TYR A 69 -5.15 2.22 2.91
CA TYR A 69 -6.22 2.58 1.99
C TYR A 69 -7.02 1.35 1.50
N ARG A 70 -6.37 0.21 1.27
CA ARG A 70 -7.07 -1.04 0.90
C ARG A 70 -7.99 -1.56 2.01
N LYS A 71 -7.51 -1.55 3.26
CA LYS A 71 -8.33 -1.87 4.44
C LYS A 71 -9.52 -0.93 4.59
N PHE A 72 -9.31 0.36 4.30
CA PHE A 72 -10.37 1.35 4.29
C PHE A 72 -11.44 1.03 3.23
N LEU A 73 -11.06 0.72 1.99
CA LEU A 73 -12.01 0.32 0.95
C LEU A 73 -12.82 -0.92 1.33
N ILE A 74 -12.14 -1.92 1.87
CA ILE A 74 -12.75 -3.18 2.33
C ILE A 74 -13.75 -2.92 3.46
N MET A 75 -13.39 -2.09 4.43
CA MET A 75 -14.29 -1.67 5.51
C MET A 75 -15.56 -1.01 4.96
N LEU A 76 -15.45 -0.23 3.87
CA LEU A 76 -16.58 0.46 3.25
C LEU A 76 -17.46 -0.44 2.39
N ASP A 77 -16.90 -1.46 1.76
CA ASP A 77 -17.66 -2.46 1.01
C ASP A 77 -18.55 -3.32 1.94
N GLY A 78 -18.18 -3.45 3.22
CA GLY A 78 -18.82 -4.29 4.24
C GLY A 78 -19.52 -3.57 5.41
N THR A 79 -20.21 -2.46 5.18
CA THR A 79 -20.80 -1.63 6.25
C THR A 79 -22.18 -2.13 6.76
N VAL A 80 -22.42 -2.70 7.93
CA VAL A 80 -21.61 -3.28 9.02
C VAL A 80 -22.49 -4.39 9.64
N VAL A 81 -22.39 -5.62 9.15
CA VAL A 81 -22.63 -6.82 9.96
C VAL A 81 -21.31 -7.57 9.89
N GLN A 82 -20.58 -7.57 11.00
CA GLN A 82 -19.24 -8.17 11.18
C GLN A 82 -18.10 -7.43 10.46
N ALA A 83 -17.35 -6.66 11.23
CA ALA A 83 -16.02 -6.19 10.84
C ALA A 83 -15.02 -7.37 10.84
N GLU A 84 -15.22 -8.35 9.94
CA GLU A 84 -14.25 -9.39 9.58
C GLU A 84 -14.45 -9.88 8.15
N ALA A 85 -14.00 -9.12 7.16
CA ALA A 85 -13.54 -9.57 5.84
C ALA A 85 -13.21 -8.30 5.06
N ALA A 86 -12.07 -8.11 4.40
CA ALA A 86 -11.22 -9.00 3.64
C ALA A 86 -9.74 -8.50 3.59
N ASP A 87 -9.28 -7.75 4.60
CA ASP A 87 -7.85 -7.55 4.93
C ASP A 87 -7.61 -7.69 6.47
N GLY A 88 -8.60 -8.25 7.17
CA GLY A 88 -8.41 -8.96 8.45
C GLY A 88 -7.90 -10.39 8.24
N LEU A 89 -7.82 -10.83 6.99
CA LEU A 89 -7.08 -12.02 6.60
C LEU A 89 -5.62 -11.75 6.96
N ASP A 90 -5.09 -12.58 7.85
CA ASP A 90 -3.67 -12.63 8.10
C ASP A 90 -2.91 -12.78 6.75
N PRO A 91 -1.63 -12.37 6.67
CA PRO A 91 -0.89 -12.40 5.42
C PRO A 91 -0.92 -13.76 4.68
N ILE A 92 -1.08 -14.88 5.40
CA ILE A 92 -1.11 -16.22 4.82
C ILE A 92 -2.48 -16.49 4.19
N SER A 93 -3.56 -16.06 4.80
CA SER A 93 -4.90 -16.13 4.20
C SER A 93 -5.02 -15.35 2.89
N ALA A 94 -4.43 -14.15 2.81
CA ALA A 94 -4.39 -13.40 1.55
C ALA A 94 -3.62 -14.15 0.44
N LEU A 95 -2.49 -14.78 0.82
CA LEU A 95 -1.69 -15.62 -0.07
C LEU A 95 -2.44 -16.90 -0.51
N ARG A 96 -3.27 -17.47 0.36
CA ARG A 96 -4.16 -18.60 0.05
C ARG A 96 -5.15 -18.24 -1.05
N GLU A 97 -5.80 -17.09 -0.92
CA GLU A 97 -6.77 -16.62 -1.91
C GLU A 97 -6.09 -16.28 -3.23
N GLN A 98 -4.93 -15.60 -3.19
CA GLN A 98 -4.11 -15.37 -4.39
C GLN A 98 -3.80 -16.67 -5.14
N ARG A 99 -3.45 -17.73 -4.40
CA ARG A 99 -3.13 -19.05 -4.96
C ARG A 99 -4.34 -19.78 -5.52
N ARG A 100 -5.42 -19.89 -4.73
CA ARG A 100 -6.71 -20.49 -5.13
C ARG A 100 -7.22 -19.84 -6.39
N ALA A 101 -7.11 -18.52 -6.43
CA ALA A 101 -7.31 -17.78 -7.63
C ALA A 101 -6.32 -18.32 -8.68
N ALA A 102 -5.01 -18.16 -8.60
CA ALA A 102 -4.14 -18.41 -9.77
C ALA A 102 -4.28 -19.81 -10.41
N VAL A 103 -4.60 -20.86 -9.62
CA VAL A 103 -4.97 -22.20 -10.11
C VAL A 103 -6.25 -22.17 -10.96
N ARG A 104 -7.33 -21.52 -10.49
CA ARG A 104 -8.60 -21.38 -11.24
C ARG A 104 -8.42 -20.68 -12.58
N ALA A 105 -7.56 -19.66 -12.67
CA ALA A 105 -7.30 -18.94 -13.93
C ALA A 105 -6.67 -19.83 -15.01
N GLN A 106 -5.89 -20.84 -14.62
CA GLN A 106 -5.22 -21.74 -15.56
C GLN A 106 -6.14 -22.84 -16.09
N ALA A 107 -6.99 -23.41 -15.22
CA ALA A 107 -8.02 -24.37 -15.63
C ALA A 107 -8.97 -23.77 -16.69
N PHE A 108 -9.22 -22.46 -16.62
CA PHE A 108 -10.08 -21.74 -17.55
C PHE A 108 -9.46 -21.52 -18.94
N GLY A 109 -8.13 -21.54 -19.07
CA GLY A 109 -7.43 -21.44 -20.36
C GLY A 109 -7.64 -22.65 -21.28
N ARG A 110 -8.28 -23.73 -20.80
CA ARG A 110 -8.48 -24.98 -21.53
C ARG A 110 -9.94 -25.34 -21.86
N ASN A 111 -10.94 -24.83 -21.14
CA ASN A 111 -12.34 -25.19 -21.36
C ASN A 111 -13.28 -23.97 -21.33
N SER A 112 -13.66 -23.47 -22.51
CA SER A 112 -14.80 -22.57 -22.65
C SER A 112 -16.10 -23.38 -22.71
N SER A 113 -16.87 -23.36 -21.62
CA SER A 113 -18.33 -23.15 -21.62
C SER A 113 -18.92 -23.60 -20.27
N THR A 114 -19.83 -22.77 -19.76
CA THR A 114 -20.75 -22.97 -18.62
C THR A 114 -20.22 -22.77 -17.18
N ALA A 115 -21.17 -22.40 -16.31
CA ALA A 115 -21.09 -22.02 -14.89
C ALA A 115 -20.61 -20.58 -14.58
N ALA A 116 -21.54 -19.62 -14.75
CA ALA A 116 -21.51 -18.31 -14.12
C ALA A 116 -22.26 -18.42 -12.78
N GLU A 117 -21.52 -18.48 -11.68
CA GLU A 117 -21.89 -18.05 -10.31
C GLU A 117 -20.68 -18.36 -9.40
N GLY A 118 -20.11 -17.33 -8.75
CA GLY A 118 -19.05 -17.48 -7.74
C GLY A 118 -17.59 -17.52 -8.23
N ARG A 119 -17.22 -16.91 -9.36
CA ARG A 119 -15.82 -16.88 -9.83
C ARG A 119 -14.99 -15.79 -9.14
N ALA A 120 -13.89 -16.17 -8.50
CA ALA A 120 -12.89 -15.22 -8.02
C ALA A 120 -12.26 -14.47 -9.21
N MET A 121 -12.26 -13.13 -9.13
CA MET A 121 -11.58 -12.25 -10.09
C MET A 121 -10.16 -11.93 -9.58
N TYR A 122 -9.27 -11.46 -10.45
CA TYR A 122 -7.88 -11.12 -10.09
C TYR A 122 -7.58 -9.66 -10.34
N GLU A 123 -6.83 -9.06 -9.42
CA GLU A 123 -6.31 -7.72 -9.58
C GLU A 123 -5.20 -7.69 -10.66
N VAL A 124 -5.30 -6.76 -11.60
CA VAL A 124 -4.25 -6.46 -12.58
C VAL A 124 -3.36 -5.37 -12.00
N ASP A 125 -2.19 -5.76 -11.53
CA ASP A 125 -1.08 -4.85 -11.28
C ASP A 125 -0.28 -4.56 -12.57
N TYR A 126 0.70 -3.66 -12.48
CA TYR A 126 1.52 -3.29 -13.63
C TYR A 126 2.34 -4.47 -14.17
N ASP A 127 2.87 -5.34 -13.32
CA ASP A 127 3.73 -6.45 -13.77
C ASP A 127 2.90 -7.49 -14.53
N LEU A 128 1.69 -7.78 -14.06
CA LEU A 128 0.72 -8.62 -14.76
C LEU A 128 0.23 -7.97 -16.05
N PHE A 129 -0.03 -6.66 -16.04
CA PHE A 129 -0.35 -5.89 -17.24
C PHE A 129 0.76 -6.04 -18.29
N LYS A 130 2.02 -5.80 -17.91
CA LYS A 130 3.19 -5.91 -18.80
C LYS A 130 3.37 -7.33 -19.32
N LEU A 131 3.13 -8.35 -18.49
CA LEU A 131 3.34 -9.74 -18.87
C LEU A 131 2.23 -10.28 -19.79
N LYS A 132 0.95 -10.03 -19.45
CA LYS A 132 -0.20 -10.69 -20.12
C LYS A 132 -0.93 -9.80 -21.12
N PHE A 133 -1.12 -8.52 -20.81
CA PHE A 133 -1.93 -7.61 -21.62
C PHE A 133 -1.09 -6.89 -22.66
N TRP A 134 0.06 -6.35 -22.24
CA TRP A 134 0.94 -5.55 -23.10
C TRP A 134 1.31 -6.23 -24.43
N PRO A 135 1.63 -7.54 -24.51
CA PRO A 135 1.94 -8.19 -25.80
C PRO A 135 0.82 -8.12 -26.84
N LYS A 136 -0.45 -7.95 -26.40
CA LYS A 136 -1.62 -7.81 -27.28
C LYS A 136 -1.97 -6.34 -27.58
N LEU A 137 -1.45 -5.41 -26.78
CA LEU A 137 -1.72 -3.98 -26.88
C LEU A 137 -0.62 -3.22 -27.59
N CYS A 138 0.63 -3.70 -27.54
CA CYS A 138 1.81 -3.01 -28.07
C CYS A 138 1.73 -2.71 -29.57
N GLN A 139 0.94 -3.46 -30.34
CA GLN A 139 0.72 -3.22 -31.77
C GLN A 139 -0.29 -2.08 -32.06
N LYS A 140 -1.05 -1.67 -31.05
CA LYS A 140 -2.11 -0.64 -31.16
C LYS A 140 -1.70 0.72 -30.58
N VAL A 141 -0.48 0.80 -30.05
CA VAL A 141 0.11 2.01 -29.49
C VAL A 141 1.27 2.46 -30.39
N PRO A 142 1.71 3.73 -30.29
CA PRO A 142 2.80 4.23 -31.11
C PRO A 142 4.08 3.44 -30.86
N SER A 143 4.87 3.27 -31.92
CA SER A 143 6.19 2.64 -31.83
C SER A 143 7.08 3.41 -30.85
N GLY A 144 7.82 2.67 -30.00
CA GLY A 144 8.70 3.25 -28.98
C GLY A 144 7.99 3.70 -27.70
N CYS A 145 6.68 3.45 -27.54
CA CYS A 145 5.98 3.73 -26.30
C CYS A 145 6.23 2.62 -25.25
N ASP A 146 6.57 3.03 -24.03
CA ASP A 146 6.73 2.12 -22.90
C ASP A 146 5.41 1.72 -22.24
N ALA A 147 5.34 0.47 -21.78
CA ALA A 147 4.17 -0.09 -21.11
C ALA A 147 3.75 0.70 -19.86
N VAL A 148 4.72 1.23 -19.09
CA VAL A 148 4.45 2.05 -17.88
C VAL A 148 3.62 3.27 -18.24
N LEU A 149 3.99 3.97 -19.31
CA LEU A 149 3.34 5.23 -19.69
C LEU A 149 1.89 4.98 -20.10
N VAL A 150 1.64 3.91 -20.86
CA VAL A 150 0.28 3.52 -21.28
C VAL A 150 -0.56 3.06 -20.08
N TRP A 151 0.02 2.25 -19.20
CA TRP A 151 -0.65 1.81 -17.97
C TRP A 151 -1.09 3.00 -17.11
N ARG A 152 -0.22 3.99 -16.99
CA ARG A 152 -0.48 5.22 -16.25
C ARG A 152 -1.60 6.05 -16.86
N GLU A 153 -1.67 6.16 -18.18
CA GLU A 153 -2.81 6.79 -18.88
C GLU A 153 -4.14 6.08 -18.56
N PHE A 154 -4.14 4.74 -18.53
CA PHE A 154 -5.33 3.96 -18.22
C PHE A 154 -5.80 4.19 -16.78
N MET A 155 -4.87 4.08 -15.83
CA MET A 155 -5.19 4.08 -14.41
C MET A 155 -5.38 5.48 -13.84
N SER A 156 -4.57 6.47 -14.23
CA SER A 156 -4.64 7.83 -13.67
C SER A 156 -5.76 8.68 -14.30
N TYR A 157 -5.92 8.58 -15.62
CA TYR A 157 -6.79 9.48 -16.36
C TYR A 157 -8.08 8.81 -16.82
N ILE A 158 -7.98 7.72 -17.58
CA ILE A 158 -9.15 7.12 -18.23
C ILE A 158 -10.11 6.50 -17.20
N LYS A 159 -9.58 5.72 -16.24
CA LYS A 159 -10.37 5.12 -15.15
C LYS A 159 -10.28 5.88 -13.84
N GLY A 160 -9.14 6.50 -13.53
CA GLY A 160 -8.89 7.11 -12.23
C GLY A 160 -9.30 8.57 -12.06
N SER A 161 -9.82 9.24 -13.09
CA SER A 161 -10.35 10.59 -12.93
C SER A 161 -11.65 10.59 -12.13
N TYR A 162 -11.86 11.60 -11.28
CA TYR A 162 -13.13 11.75 -10.56
C TYR A 162 -14.33 11.95 -11.51
N ARG A 163 -14.12 12.45 -12.74
CA ARG A 163 -15.18 12.64 -13.75
C ARG A 163 -15.81 11.32 -14.20
N VAL A 164 -15.17 10.18 -13.90
CA VAL A 164 -15.74 8.85 -14.10
C VAL A 164 -17.00 8.62 -13.24
N LEU A 165 -17.17 9.37 -12.15
CA LEU A 165 -18.35 9.29 -11.30
C LEU A 165 -19.64 9.75 -11.98
N ASP A 166 -19.51 10.53 -13.05
CA ASP A 166 -20.61 11.00 -13.89
C ASP A 166 -20.87 10.06 -15.10
N THR A 167 -20.12 8.95 -15.23
CA THR A 167 -20.25 8.00 -16.33
C THR A 167 -20.82 6.64 -15.91
N GLU A 168 -21.70 6.08 -16.74
CA GLU A 168 -22.27 4.74 -16.51
C GLU A 168 -21.26 3.61 -16.77
N GLN A 169 -20.27 3.83 -17.64
CA GLN A 169 -19.33 2.79 -18.08
C GLN A 169 -18.13 2.60 -17.14
N GLY A 170 -17.70 3.63 -16.41
CA GLY A 170 -16.59 3.52 -15.45
C GLY A 170 -15.23 3.90 -15.97
N TYR A 171 -15.25 4.60 -17.07
CA TYR A 171 -14.12 5.25 -17.67
C TYR A 171 -14.63 6.45 -18.45
N LEU A 172 -13.71 7.33 -18.82
CA LEU A 172 -14.00 8.50 -19.63
C LEU A 172 -14.27 8.12 -21.09
N ASP A 173 -15.11 8.88 -21.76
CA ASP A 173 -15.18 8.85 -23.23
C ASP A 173 -13.92 9.49 -23.85
N LEU A 174 -13.71 9.26 -25.14
CA LEU A 174 -12.54 9.77 -25.85
C LEU A 174 -12.44 11.30 -25.81
N ALA A 175 -13.58 12.00 -25.93
CA ALA A 175 -13.61 13.46 -25.97
C ALA A 175 -13.17 14.07 -24.63
N THR A 176 -13.71 13.55 -23.53
CA THR A 176 -13.40 13.95 -22.16
C THR A 176 -11.96 13.59 -21.80
N TYR A 177 -11.50 12.40 -22.18
CA TYR A 177 -10.10 12.00 -22.01
C TYR A 177 -9.15 12.97 -22.72
N GLN A 178 -9.43 13.34 -23.97
CA GLN A 178 -8.62 14.29 -24.74
C GLN A 178 -8.60 15.70 -24.13
N GLU A 179 -9.72 16.13 -23.54
CA GLU A 179 -9.84 17.42 -22.85
C GLU A 179 -8.93 17.46 -21.61
N ILE A 180 -9.04 16.48 -20.71
CA ILE A 180 -8.29 16.48 -19.43
C ILE A 180 -6.79 16.35 -19.67
N THR A 181 -6.39 15.41 -20.52
CA THR A 181 -4.97 15.13 -20.77
C THR A 181 -4.29 16.20 -21.61
N SER A 182 -5.04 17.13 -22.23
CA SER A 182 -4.49 18.25 -23.01
C SER A 182 -3.43 19.05 -22.26
N LYS A 183 -3.59 19.18 -20.95
CA LYS A 183 -2.66 19.89 -20.06
C LYS A 183 -1.72 18.93 -19.33
N CYS A 184 -2.25 17.78 -18.88
CA CYS A 184 -1.59 16.93 -17.87
C CYS A 184 -0.67 15.87 -18.49
N SER A 185 -0.97 15.42 -19.72
CA SER A 185 -0.15 14.46 -20.47
C SER A 185 0.14 14.99 -21.88
N PRO A 186 1.09 15.93 -22.02
CA PRO A 186 1.41 16.55 -23.30
C PRO A 186 2.15 15.58 -24.24
N GLY A 187 2.84 14.57 -23.70
CA GLY A 187 3.58 13.57 -24.49
C GLY A 187 2.67 12.76 -25.42
N PHE A 188 1.45 12.43 -24.98
CA PHE A 188 0.52 11.63 -25.77
C PHE A 188 -0.44 12.44 -26.64
N LYS A 189 -0.28 13.77 -26.76
CA LYS A 189 -1.24 14.66 -27.40
C LYS A 189 -1.73 14.16 -28.77
N ASP A 190 -0.82 13.71 -29.61
CA ASP A 190 -1.13 13.25 -30.97
C ASP A 190 -1.56 11.77 -31.02
N PHE A 191 -1.29 11.00 -29.97
CA PHE A 191 -1.50 9.56 -29.89
C PHE A 191 -2.70 9.15 -29.01
N ARG A 192 -3.44 10.10 -28.44
CA ARG A 192 -4.58 9.83 -27.53
C ARG A 192 -5.61 8.88 -28.12
N LYS A 193 -5.86 8.95 -29.43
CA LYS A 193 -6.81 8.05 -30.11
C LYS A 193 -6.31 6.60 -30.12
N GLU A 194 -5.02 6.41 -30.33
CA GLU A 194 -4.37 5.09 -30.32
C GLU A 194 -4.34 4.53 -28.90
N ILE A 195 -3.94 5.35 -27.92
CA ILE A 195 -3.98 4.98 -26.49
C ILE A 195 -5.40 4.59 -26.06
N TYR A 196 -6.42 5.35 -26.45
CA TYR A 196 -7.81 5.02 -26.14
C TYR A 196 -8.27 3.73 -26.84
N THR A 197 -7.80 3.46 -28.06
CA THR A 197 -8.09 2.20 -28.77
C THR A 197 -7.44 1.00 -28.07
N ALA A 198 -6.20 1.17 -27.58
CA ALA A 198 -5.53 0.19 -26.74
C ALA A 198 -6.29 -0.01 -25.42
N PHE A 199 -6.76 1.06 -24.78
CA PHE A 199 -7.59 1.00 -23.56
C PHE A 199 -8.87 0.18 -23.76
N LYS A 200 -9.63 0.46 -24.84
CA LYS A 200 -10.85 -0.32 -25.14
C LYS A 200 -10.55 -1.80 -25.38
N THR A 201 -9.38 -2.11 -25.92
CA THR A 201 -8.92 -3.49 -26.07
C THR A 201 -8.57 -4.11 -24.71
N TYR A 202 -7.88 -3.36 -23.85
CA TYR A 202 -7.57 -3.77 -22.48
C TYR A 202 -8.85 -4.09 -21.70
N GLU A 203 -9.84 -3.19 -21.69
CA GLU A 203 -11.11 -3.41 -20.99
C GLU A 203 -11.84 -4.66 -21.47
N LYS A 204 -11.89 -4.88 -22.79
CA LYS A 204 -12.49 -6.08 -23.37
C LYS A 204 -11.78 -7.35 -22.90
N LEU A 205 -10.44 -7.36 -22.92
CA LEU A 205 -9.66 -8.51 -22.46
C LEU A 205 -9.77 -8.72 -20.94
N ARG A 206 -9.83 -7.64 -20.17
CA ARG A 206 -10.01 -7.66 -18.71
C ARG A 206 -11.33 -8.35 -18.36
N GLU A 207 -12.42 -7.94 -19.00
CA GLU A 207 -13.75 -8.56 -18.83
C GLU A 207 -13.78 -10.02 -19.31
N GLU A 208 -13.28 -10.30 -20.54
CA GLU A 208 -13.26 -11.66 -21.10
C GLU A 208 -12.45 -12.65 -20.24
N TRP A 209 -11.39 -12.17 -19.59
CA TRP A 209 -10.52 -13.00 -18.76
C TRP A 209 -10.85 -12.93 -17.27
N ASN A 210 -11.92 -12.24 -16.88
CA ASN A 210 -12.39 -12.12 -15.50
C ASN A 210 -11.37 -11.50 -14.53
N TYR A 211 -10.70 -10.45 -14.97
CA TYR A 211 -9.79 -9.64 -14.15
C TYR A 211 -10.48 -8.34 -13.70
N PHE A 212 -9.98 -7.72 -12.63
CA PHE A 212 -10.31 -6.36 -12.21
C PHE A 212 -9.02 -5.57 -12.01
N ASP A 213 -9.09 -4.25 -12.00
CA ASP A 213 -7.98 -3.40 -11.58
C ASP A 213 -8.37 -2.54 -10.38
N ARG A 214 -7.38 -1.83 -9.85
CA ARG A 214 -7.53 -0.99 -8.66
C ARG A 214 -8.64 0.06 -8.79
N MET A 215 -8.89 0.60 -10.01
CA MET A 215 -9.94 1.60 -10.22
C MET A 215 -11.33 0.97 -10.25
N ASP A 216 -11.45 -0.28 -10.67
CA ASP A 216 -12.71 -1.03 -10.57
C ASP A 216 -13.17 -1.16 -9.11
N VAL A 217 -12.24 -1.44 -8.19
CA VAL A 217 -12.55 -1.57 -6.76
C VAL A 217 -13.05 -0.24 -6.19
N ALA A 218 -12.29 0.85 -6.39
CA ALA A 218 -12.69 2.18 -5.89
C ALA A 218 -14.06 2.59 -6.46
N ARG A 219 -14.28 2.35 -7.75
CA ARG A 219 -15.56 2.62 -8.39
C ARG A 219 -16.69 1.78 -7.79
N HIS A 220 -16.46 0.49 -7.59
CA HIS A 220 -17.44 -0.43 -7.01
C HIS A 220 -17.90 0.09 -5.65
N VAL A 221 -16.95 0.38 -4.76
CA VAL A 221 -17.22 0.91 -3.41
C VAL A 221 -18.03 2.20 -3.48
N ILE A 222 -17.65 3.17 -4.32
CA ILE A 222 -18.41 4.42 -4.47
C ILE A 222 -19.84 4.16 -4.99
N GLN A 223 -20.01 3.23 -5.93
CA GLN A 223 -21.34 2.88 -6.44
C GLN A 223 -22.21 2.22 -5.39
N GLN A 224 -21.65 1.35 -4.55
CA GLN A 224 -22.39 0.75 -3.43
C GLN A 224 -22.82 1.82 -2.43
N LEU A 225 -21.89 2.69 -2.01
CA LEU A 225 -22.17 3.79 -1.08
C LEU A 225 -23.24 4.77 -1.60
N LYS A 226 -23.34 4.96 -2.92
CA LYS A 226 -24.40 5.76 -3.54
C LYS A 226 -25.78 5.08 -3.52
N ARG A 227 -25.83 3.75 -3.53
CA ARG A 227 -27.07 2.96 -3.51
C ARG A 227 -27.55 2.71 -2.08
N THR A 228 -26.62 2.28 -1.24
CA THR A 228 -26.81 2.01 0.18
C THR A 228 -25.87 2.92 0.94
N PRO A 229 -26.37 3.97 1.61
CA PRO A 229 -25.53 4.87 2.39
C PRO A 229 -24.72 4.11 3.43
N TYR A 230 -23.55 4.64 3.77
CA TYR A 230 -22.71 4.12 4.84
C TYR A 230 -23.48 4.10 6.18
N GLU A 231 -23.70 2.90 6.74
CA GLU A 231 -24.40 2.69 8.03
C GLU A 231 -23.45 2.52 9.23
N GLY A 232 -22.13 2.53 9.00
CA GLY A 232 -21.14 2.41 10.08
C GLY A 232 -20.99 3.67 10.95
N PRO A 233 -20.04 3.68 11.90
CA PRO A 233 -19.77 4.84 12.76
C PRO A 233 -19.42 6.09 11.93
N PRO A 234 -20.11 7.23 12.13
CA PRO A 234 -19.91 8.41 11.31
C PRO A 234 -18.45 8.90 11.33
N ILE A 235 -17.87 9.05 10.15
CA ILE A 235 -16.51 9.58 9.96
C ILE A 235 -16.59 11.10 9.88
N HIS A 236 -16.20 11.77 10.97
CA HIS A 236 -16.21 13.22 11.07
C HIS A 236 -14.93 13.86 10.52
N SER A 237 -13.79 13.20 10.70
CA SER A 237 -12.48 13.65 10.23
C SER A 237 -11.68 12.48 9.67
N ALA A 238 -10.78 12.77 8.73
CA ALA A 238 -9.86 11.79 8.16
C ALA A 238 -8.52 12.44 7.87
N ALA A 239 -7.43 11.76 8.25
CA ALA A 239 -6.08 12.12 7.85
C ALA A 239 -5.57 11.08 6.85
N VAL A 240 -5.14 11.53 5.67
CA VAL A 240 -4.64 10.66 4.60
C VAL A 240 -3.22 11.11 4.25
N ASP A 241 -2.27 10.23 4.51
CA ASP A 241 -0.87 10.44 4.15
C ASP A 241 -0.54 9.80 2.80
N GLU A 242 0.53 10.27 2.15
CA GLU A 242 1.02 9.80 0.86
C GLU A 242 -0.06 9.87 -0.25
N VAL A 243 -0.87 10.94 -0.28
CA VAL A 243 -2.00 11.08 -1.23
C VAL A 243 -1.57 11.01 -2.70
N GLN A 244 -0.29 11.24 -2.99
CA GLN A 244 0.26 11.10 -4.33
C GLN A 244 0.31 9.66 -4.85
N ASP A 245 0.10 8.65 -4.01
CA ASP A 245 -0.02 7.25 -4.41
C ASP A 245 -1.47 6.82 -4.72
N LEU A 246 -2.43 7.74 -4.58
CA LEU A 246 -3.85 7.52 -4.82
C LEU A 246 -4.32 8.27 -6.07
N ALA A 247 -5.12 7.61 -6.90
CA ALA A 247 -5.79 8.26 -8.01
C ALA A 247 -6.92 9.20 -7.51
N GLN A 248 -7.38 10.13 -8.36
CA GLN A 248 -8.47 11.05 -7.99
C GLN A 248 -9.75 10.30 -7.60
N LEU A 249 -10.07 9.22 -8.32
CA LEU A 249 -11.22 8.37 -8.02
C LEU A 249 -11.09 7.68 -6.66
N GLU A 250 -9.88 7.30 -6.26
CA GLU A 250 -9.63 6.73 -4.94
C GLU A 250 -9.82 7.78 -3.84
N LEU A 251 -9.28 8.97 -4.02
CA LEU A 251 -9.49 10.09 -3.11
C LEU A 251 -10.97 10.48 -3.01
N ALA A 252 -11.75 10.32 -4.08
CA ALA A 252 -13.19 10.61 -4.10
C ALA A 252 -14.00 9.77 -3.10
N VAL A 253 -13.49 8.60 -2.68
CA VAL A 253 -14.16 7.73 -1.68
C VAL A 253 -14.36 8.49 -0.37
N PHE A 254 -13.36 9.25 0.08
CA PHE A 254 -13.45 10.03 1.32
C PHE A 254 -14.59 11.06 1.26
N PHE A 255 -14.76 11.73 0.11
CA PHE A 255 -15.82 12.72 -0.09
C PHE A 255 -17.24 12.11 -0.11
N VAL A 256 -17.35 10.83 -0.46
CA VAL A 256 -18.63 10.11 -0.49
C VAL A 256 -19.04 9.61 0.90
N VAL A 257 -18.06 9.20 1.72
CA VAL A 257 -18.34 8.62 3.05
C VAL A 257 -18.40 9.67 4.16
N MET A 258 -17.54 10.67 4.12
CA MET A 258 -17.46 11.67 5.20
C MET A 258 -18.68 12.59 5.20
N LYS A 259 -19.11 12.98 6.40
CA LYS A 259 -20.12 14.03 6.57
C LYS A 259 -19.50 15.39 6.27
N LYS A 260 -20.27 16.25 5.61
CA LYS A 260 -19.89 17.65 5.41
C LYS A 260 -19.86 18.39 6.77
N PRO A 261 -18.98 19.41 6.94
CA PRO A 261 -18.08 19.98 5.94
C PRO A 261 -16.79 19.16 5.73
N TYR A 262 -16.17 19.28 4.56
CA TYR A 262 -14.91 18.57 4.25
C TYR A 262 -13.65 19.26 4.80
N GLU A 263 -13.81 20.25 5.68
CA GLU A 263 -12.72 20.97 6.35
C GLU A 263 -11.91 20.05 7.28
N GLU A 264 -12.51 18.95 7.71
CA GLU A 264 -11.91 17.93 8.59
C GLU A 264 -11.12 16.84 7.81
N LEU A 265 -10.90 17.03 6.51
CA LEU A 265 -10.06 16.16 5.68
C LEU A 265 -8.64 16.71 5.59
N PHE A 266 -7.71 16.07 6.30
CA PHE A 266 -6.31 16.42 6.33
C PHE A 266 -5.52 15.55 5.35
N LEU A 267 -4.93 16.14 4.32
CA LEU A 267 -4.28 15.44 3.20
C LEU A 267 -2.81 15.84 3.08
N THR A 268 -1.90 14.87 3.13
CA THR A 268 -0.44 15.11 3.04
C THR A 268 0.20 14.30 1.93
N GLY A 269 1.23 14.86 1.29
CA GLY A 269 1.95 14.19 0.22
C GLY A 269 3.06 15.03 -0.43
N ASP A 270 3.82 14.41 -1.32
CA ASP A 270 4.88 15.05 -2.11
C ASP A 270 4.79 14.61 -3.58
N THR A 271 4.48 15.56 -4.48
CA THR A 271 4.31 15.31 -5.92
C THR A 271 5.60 14.85 -6.64
N SER A 272 6.76 15.13 -6.05
CA SER A 272 8.06 14.65 -6.53
C SER A 272 8.32 13.19 -6.18
N GLN A 273 7.58 12.62 -5.22
CA GLN A 273 7.71 11.22 -4.75
C GLN A 273 6.62 10.29 -5.30
N THR A 274 6.00 10.64 -6.43
CA THR A 274 5.10 9.73 -7.15
C THR A 274 5.89 8.63 -7.86
N VAL A 275 6.26 7.58 -7.11
CA VAL A 275 7.00 6.41 -7.63
C VAL A 275 6.05 5.33 -8.18
N SER A 276 4.79 5.34 -7.75
CA SER A 276 3.76 4.42 -8.26
C SER A 276 3.68 4.46 -9.79
N ARG A 277 3.80 3.29 -10.42
CA ARG A 277 3.74 3.15 -11.89
C ARG A 277 2.33 3.41 -12.47
N ALA A 278 1.31 3.45 -11.61
CA ALA A 278 -0.10 3.56 -12.00
C ALA A 278 -0.68 4.97 -11.84
N VAL A 279 -0.04 5.84 -11.05
CA VAL A 279 -0.63 7.12 -10.60
C VAL A 279 0.21 8.31 -11.07
N GLU A 280 -0.45 9.30 -11.65
CA GLU A 280 0.02 10.68 -11.74
C GLU A 280 -0.82 11.53 -10.78
N PHE A 281 -0.16 12.32 -9.95
CA PHE A 281 -0.79 13.15 -8.94
C PHE A 281 -0.24 14.56 -8.94
N ARG A 282 -1.14 15.53 -8.71
CA ARG A 282 -0.87 16.94 -8.47
C ARG A 282 -1.87 17.50 -7.47
N PHE A 283 -1.46 18.46 -6.66
CA PHE A 283 -2.34 19.18 -5.74
C PHE A 283 -3.41 20.00 -6.48
N CYS A 284 -3.12 20.51 -7.68
CA CYS A 284 -4.15 21.18 -8.49
C CYS A 284 -5.30 20.23 -8.90
N ASP A 285 -5.02 18.93 -9.07
CA ASP A 285 -6.03 17.91 -9.32
C ASP A 285 -6.89 17.64 -8.08
N LEU A 286 -6.27 17.66 -6.90
CA LEU A 286 -6.97 17.56 -5.62
C LEU A 286 -7.89 18.76 -5.37
N GLN A 287 -7.45 19.98 -5.66
CA GLN A 287 -8.30 21.17 -5.60
C GLN A 287 -9.53 21.06 -6.52
N SER A 288 -9.35 20.46 -7.71
CA SER A 288 -10.46 20.19 -8.63
C SER A 288 -11.47 19.20 -8.05
N LEU A 289 -11.01 18.22 -7.28
CA LEU A 289 -11.86 17.26 -6.55
C LEU A 289 -12.69 17.98 -5.47
N PHE A 290 -12.06 18.82 -4.64
CA PHE A 290 -12.77 19.65 -3.66
C PHE A 290 -13.82 20.54 -4.32
N HIS A 291 -13.49 21.19 -5.44
CA HIS A 291 -14.45 22.03 -6.17
C HIS A 291 -15.65 21.22 -6.69
N HIS A 292 -15.45 19.97 -7.13
CA HIS A 292 -16.52 19.11 -7.61
C HIS A 292 -17.51 18.73 -6.49
N PHE A 293 -17.01 18.32 -5.32
CA PHE A 293 -17.82 17.87 -4.18
C PHE A 293 -18.33 19.00 -3.27
N ASN A 294 -17.59 20.11 -3.24
CA ASN A 294 -17.86 21.27 -2.37
C ASN A 294 -18.19 22.53 -3.17
N ARG A 295 -19.23 22.44 -4.02
CA ARG A 295 -19.68 23.45 -5.02
C ARG A 295 -19.98 24.86 -4.49
N SER A 296 -19.88 25.12 -3.19
CA SER A 296 -20.34 26.35 -2.53
C SER A 296 -19.43 26.86 -1.40
N GLU A 297 -18.28 26.24 -1.16
CA GLU A 297 -17.35 26.61 -0.08
C GLU A 297 -15.91 26.84 -0.61
N LYS A 298 -15.06 27.43 0.24
CA LYS A 298 -13.68 27.75 -0.09
C LYS A 298 -12.87 26.45 -0.23
N VAL A 299 -12.16 26.30 -1.34
CA VAL A 299 -11.20 25.20 -1.53
C VAL A 299 -10.03 25.42 -0.56
N PRO A 300 -9.56 24.38 0.15
CA PRO A 300 -8.41 24.51 1.05
C PRO A 300 -7.17 25.07 0.34
N GLU A 301 -6.47 25.98 1.01
CA GLU A 301 -5.18 26.47 0.55
C GLU A 301 -4.11 25.41 0.82
N LEU A 302 -3.08 25.36 -0.04
CA LEU A 302 -1.97 24.42 0.13
C LEU A 302 -0.93 25.02 1.07
N ASP A 303 -0.82 24.45 2.27
CA ASP A 303 0.25 24.77 3.21
C ASP A 303 1.50 23.94 2.88
N GLN A 304 2.67 24.61 2.87
CA GLN A 304 3.96 23.98 2.55
C GLN A 304 4.87 23.94 3.77
N LEU A 305 5.39 22.75 4.08
CA LEU A 305 6.42 22.53 5.10
C LEU A 305 7.80 22.70 4.46
N LEU A 306 8.46 23.81 4.75
CA LEU A 306 9.70 24.23 4.08
C LEU A 306 10.95 23.90 4.90
N ILE A 307 10.83 23.64 6.21
CA ILE A 307 11.98 23.31 7.04
C ILE A 307 12.15 21.80 7.11
N ASN A 308 13.28 21.32 6.61
CA ASN A 308 13.63 19.91 6.63
C ASN A 308 14.56 19.60 7.81
N TYR A 309 14.03 18.83 8.76
CA TYR A 309 14.75 18.41 9.98
C TYR A 309 15.49 17.08 9.81
N ARG A 310 15.32 16.40 8.67
CA ARG A 310 15.85 15.06 8.42
C ARG A 310 17.20 15.11 7.73
N SER A 311 17.26 15.75 6.58
CA SER A 311 18.44 15.78 5.70
C SER A 311 19.13 17.13 5.78
N HIS A 312 20.46 17.14 5.67
CA HIS A 312 21.22 18.39 5.69
C HIS A 312 21.15 19.15 4.35
N GLN A 313 21.49 20.44 4.38
CA GLN A 313 21.31 21.38 3.27
C GLN A 313 21.95 20.91 1.94
N LYS A 314 23.13 20.29 1.95
CA LYS A 314 23.78 19.80 0.72
C LYS A 314 23.05 18.63 0.01
N ILE A 315 22.40 17.72 0.75
CA ILE A 315 21.55 16.68 0.14
C ILE A 315 20.31 17.32 -0.47
N LEU A 316 19.70 18.27 0.25
CA LEU A 316 18.52 19.00 -0.23
C LEU A 316 18.83 19.88 -1.46
N ALA A 317 20.01 20.48 -1.49
CA ALA A 317 20.47 21.23 -2.65
C ALA A 317 20.59 20.34 -3.89
N LEU A 318 21.12 19.11 -3.73
CA LEU A 318 21.17 18.13 -4.81
C LEU A 318 19.76 17.68 -5.24
N SER A 319 18.89 17.32 -4.30
CA SER A 319 17.54 16.85 -4.62
C SER A 319 16.73 17.93 -5.35
N HIS A 320 16.78 19.18 -4.87
CA HIS A 320 16.04 20.27 -5.47
C HIS A 320 16.67 20.77 -6.78
N ARG A 321 17.92 21.25 -6.76
CA ARG A 321 18.56 21.85 -7.95
C ARG A 321 19.00 20.82 -8.99
N GLY A 322 19.39 19.63 -8.54
CA GLY A 322 19.88 18.56 -9.41
C GLY A 322 18.79 17.69 -10.02
N VAL A 323 17.58 17.66 -9.42
CA VAL A 323 16.49 16.76 -9.84
C VAL A 323 15.15 17.47 -10.00
N VAL A 324 14.63 18.15 -8.97
CA VAL A 324 13.30 18.79 -9.02
C VAL A 324 13.25 19.95 -10.04
N GLN A 325 14.24 20.85 -10.06
CA GLN A 325 14.27 21.95 -11.03
C GLN A 325 14.32 21.45 -12.50
N PRO A 326 15.19 20.48 -12.87
CA PRO A 326 15.10 19.84 -14.17
C PRO A 326 13.72 19.22 -14.46
N LEU A 327 13.10 18.57 -13.46
CA LEU A 327 11.77 17.98 -13.59
C LEU A 327 10.70 19.05 -13.88
N GLU A 328 10.73 20.18 -13.18
CA GLU A 328 9.84 21.33 -13.38
C GLU A 328 10.03 22.01 -14.74
N LEU A 329 11.27 22.10 -15.22
CA LEU A 329 11.61 22.67 -16.53
C LEU A 329 11.17 21.75 -17.68
N ALA A 330 11.39 20.44 -17.52
CA ALA A 330 11.06 19.43 -18.52
C ALA A 330 9.55 19.15 -18.59
N PHE A 331 8.87 19.10 -17.43
CA PHE A 331 7.49 18.67 -17.31
C PHE A 331 6.66 19.62 -16.42
N PRO A 332 6.49 20.89 -16.82
CA PRO A 332 5.83 21.93 -16.00
C PRO A 332 4.35 21.66 -15.68
N HIS A 333 3.75 20.66 -16.31
CA HIS A 333 2.37 20.26 -16.05
C HIS A 333 2.24 18.88 -15.40
N ALA A 334 3.34 18.16 -15.16
CA ALA A 334 3.33 16.84 -14.49
C ALA A 334 3.66 16.91 -13.00
N ILE A 335 4.03 18.10 -12.51
CA ILE A 335 4.40 18.37 -11.13
C ILE A 335 3.94 19.77 -10.72
N ASP A 336 3.58 19.96 -9.46
CA ASP A 336 3.32 21.30 -8.91
C ASP A 336 4.64 21.98 -8.54
N LYS A 337 4.72 23.29 -8.77
CA LYS A 337 5.88 24.09 -8.36
C LYS A 337 5.78 24.41 -6.88
N LEU A 338 6.60 23.73 -6.08
CA LEU A 338 6.70 23.91 -4.63
C LEU A 338 7.95 24.73 -4.29
N ALA A 339 7.92 25.43 -3.16
CA ALA A 339 9.09 26.13 -2.66
C ALA A 339 10.15 25.12 -2.20
N ALA A 340 11.42 25.52 -2.28
CA ALA A 340 12.54 24.64 -1.93
C ALA A 340 12.64 24.45 -0.41
N ASP A 341 12.80 23.20 0.01
CA ASP A 341 13.13 22.85 1.39
C ASP A 341 14.46 23.47 1.83
N THR A 342 14.52 23.92 3.08
CA THR A 342 15.72 24.40 3.74
C THR A 342 16.07 23.48 4.90
N GLY A 343 17.29 22.94 4.86
CA GLY A 343 17.85 22.11 5.92
C GLY A 343 18.49 22.97 6.99
N HIS A 344 18.27 22.61 8.25
CA HIS A 344 18.82 23.35 9.39
C HIS A 344 20.31 23.07 9.64
N ARG A 345 20.86 21.99 9.08
CA ARG A 345 22.25 21.54 9.29
C ARG A 345 23.02 21.55 7.98
N ASP A 346 24.31 21.86 8.03
CA ASP A 346 25.24 21.61 6.91
C ASP A 346 25.86 20.21 7.04
N GLY A 347 26.33 19.65 5.92
CA GLY A 347 26.84 18.27 5.86
C GLY A 347 27.98 18.08 4.87
N VAL A 348 28.20 16.85 4.43
CA VAL A 348 29.18 16.54 3.37
C VAL A 348 28.47 16.62 2.00
N LEU A 349 29.19 17.00 0.94
CA LEU A 349 28.62 16.93 -0.40
C LEU A 349 28.39 15.46 -0.78
N PRO A 350 27.29 15.12 -1.46
CA PRO A 350 27.12 13.80 -2.04
C PRO A 350 28.33 13.41 -2.91
N VAL A 351 28.77 12.16 -2.78
CA VAL A 351 30.02 11.68 -3.39
C VAL A 351 29.70 10.81 -4.60
N ILE A 352 30.46 10.99 -5.69
CA ILE A 352 30.36 10.15 -6.89
C ILE A 352 31.58 9.23 -6.97
N VAL A 353 31.32 7.92 -7.01
CA VAL A 353 32.28 6.87 -7.34
C VAL A 353 31.85 6.28 -8.68
N LYS A 354 32.71 6.40 -9.70
CA LYS A 354 32.40 6.03 -11.07
C LYS A 354 33.51 5.23 -11.71
N ASP A 355 33.16 4.36 -12.66
CA ASP A 355 34.07 3.54 -13.46
C ASP A 355 34.94 2.60 -12.60
N VAL A 356 34.32 2.03 -11.56
CA VAL A 356 34.92 1.08 -10.62
C VAL A 356 34.15 -0.23 -10.70
N ALA A 357 34.86 -1.36 -10.75
CA ALA A 357 34.25 -2.68 -10.75
C ALA A 357 33.41 -2.90 -9.49
N LEU A 358 32.24 -3.51 -9.63
CA LEU A 358 31.31 -3.69 -8.52
C LEU A 358 31.90 -4.58 -7.40
N GLU A 359 32.79 -5.51 -7.75
CA GLU A 359 33.53 -6.34 -6.80
C GLU A 359 34.37 -5.52 -5.83
N ASP A 360 34.88 -4.38 -6.29
CA ASP A 360 35.77 -3.53 -5.53
C ASP A 360 35.00 -2.54 -4.64
N LEU A 361 33.67 -2.41 -4.80
CA LEU A 361 32.82 -1.54 -3.97
C LEU A 361 33.04 -1.76 -2.47
N ALA A 362 33.11 -3.02 -2.04
CA ALA A 362 33.37 -3.39 -0.65
C ALA A 362 34.75 -2.92 -0.16
N GLN A 363 35.79 -3.08 -0.98
CA GLN A 363 37.14 -2.61 -0.64
C GLN A 363 37.19 -1.09 -0.59
N HIS A 364 36.55 -0.45 -1.58
CA HIS A 364 36.47 1.01 -1.71
C HIS A 364 35.78 1.64 -0.51
N MET A 365 34.65 1.10 -0.06
CA MET A 365 33.88 1.71 1.01
C MET A 365 34.50 1.51 2.40
N PHE A 366 35.18 0.38 2.62
CA PHE A 366 35.55 -0.04 3.96
C PHE A 366 37.05 -0.10 4.25
N ASN A 367 37.92 0.22 3.28
CA ASN A 367 39.38 0.08 3.43
C ASN A 367 39.76 -1.30 4.01
N LEU A 368 39.05 -2.34 3.57
CA LEU A 368 39.29 -3.71 4.01
C LEU A 368 40.56 -4.20 3.33
N ASP A 369 41.69 -4.10 4.04
CA ASP A 369 42.79 -5.04 3.82
C ASP A 369 42.19 -6.44 3.91
N ALA A 370 42.43 -7.27 2.89
CA ALA A 370 41.82 -8.59 2.73
C ALA A 370 42.10 -9.52 3.92
N CYS A 371 41.35 -9.38 5.02
CA CYS A 371 41.48 -10.15 6.27
C CYS A 371 40.15 -10.18 7.03
N SER A 372 39.41 -11.28 6.84
CA SER A 372 38.64 -12.04 7.85
C SER A 372 37.58 -11.38 8.77
N ALA A 373 37.34 -10.07 8.75
CA ALA A 373 36.21 -9.45 9.46
C ALA A 373 35.22 -8.88 8.43
N GLY A 374 34.00 -9.41 8.40
CA GLY A 374 32.99 -9.05 7.40
C GLY A 374 32.68 -7.55 7.34
N ILE A 375 32.16 -7.10 6.19
CA ILE A 375 31.75 -5.71 5.97
C ILE A 375 30.78 -5.29 7.06
N ALA A 376 31.11 -4.21 7.76
CA ALA A 376 30.47 -3.87 9.00
C ALA A 376 29.45 -2.72 8.78
N PHE A 377 28.37 -3.03 8.06
CA PHE A 377 27.19 -2.16 7.98
C PHE A 377 26.41 -2.20 9.30
N GLY A 378 25.89 -1.05 9.73
CA GLY A 378 24.90 -0.95 10.79
C GLY A 378 23.48 -1.02 10.24
N ALA A 379 22.49 -1.04 11.14
CA ALA A 379 21.07 -1.12 10.78
C ALA A 379 20.55 0.15 10.07
N SER A 380 21.27 1.28 10.14
CA SER A 380 20.87 2.55 9.56
C SER A 380 21.57 2.90 8.24
N GLN A 381 22.39 2.00 7.70
CA GLN A 381 23.00 2.14 6.37
C GLN A 381 22.25 1.29 5.35
N CYS A 382 21.99 1.84 4.16
CA CYS A 382 21.27 1.12 3.11
C CYS A 382 21.95 1.24 1.74
N ILE A 383 21.98 0.11 1.03
CA ILE A 383 22.29 0.07 -0.40
C ILE A 383 20.97 0.10 -1.16
N LEU A 384 20.80 1.12 -2.00
CA LEU A 384 19.65 1.31 -2.86
C LEU A 384 19.98 0.88 -4.28
N VAL A 385 19.15 0.01 -4.84
CA VAL A 385 19.25 -0.48 -6.22
C VAL A 385 17.98 -0.16 -7.01
N ARG A 386 18.09 -0.12 -8.35
CA ARG A 386 16.96 0.27 -9.20
C ARG A 386 15.80 -0.74 -9.16
N ASN A 387 16.12 -2.03 -9.19
CA ASN A 387 15.15 -3.11 -9.29
C ASN A 387 15.69 -4.44 -8.73
N GLU A 388 14.84 -5.46 -8.69
CA GLU A 388 15.18 -6.79 -8.18
C GLU A 388 16.28 -7.49 -8.99
N ALA A 389 16.39 -7.22 -10.30
CA ALA A 389 17.43 -7.79 -11.13
C ALA A 389 18.80 -7.20 -10.77
N SER A 390 18.88 -5.89 -10.53
CA SER A 390 20.08 -5.20 -10.02
C SER A 390 20.53 -5.77 -8.68
N ARG A 391 19.59 -6.02 -7.76
CA ARG A 391 19.89 -6.63 -6.46
C ARG A 391 20.61 -7.97 -6.58
N LYS A 392 20.18 -8.81 -7.52
CA LYS A 392 20.76 -10.14 -7.76
C LYS A 392 22.17 -10.09 -8.38
N LYS A 393 22.56 -8.96 -8.99
CA LYS A 393 23.91 -8.76 -9.54
C LYS A 393 24.93 -8.35 -8.47
N LEU A 394 24.49 -7.94 -7.27
CA LEU A 394 25.40 -7.50 -6.21
C LEU A 394 26.33 -8.64 -5.75
N PRO A 395 27.60 -8.34 -5.45
CA PRO A 395 28.56 -9.34 -5.01
C PRO A 395 28.18 -9.90 -3.63
N GLN A 396 28.53 -11.16 -3.40
CA GLN A 396 28.27 -11.84 -2.12
C GLN A 396 28.94 -11.15 -0.92
N SER A 397 30.00 -10.38 -1.15
CA SER A 397 30.65 -9.58 -0.11
C SER A 397 29.67 -8.61 0.57
N LEU A 398 28.70 -8.07 -0.18
CA LEU A 398 27.68 -7.13 0.30
C LEU A 398 26.41 -7.82 0.83
N SER A 399 26.38 -9.15 0.94
CA SER A 399 25.24 -9.89 1.49
C SER A 399 24.88 -9.49 2.93
N ASN A 400 25.85 -8.93 3.67
CA ASN A 400 25.65 -8.43 5.02
C ASN A 400 25.08 -7.01 5.09
N ALA A 401 24.92 -6.31 3.98
CA ALA A 401 24.28 -5.00 3.93
C ALA A 401 22.75 -5.11 3.95
N LEU A 402 22.07 -4.02 4.33
CA LEU A 402 20.65 -3.86 4.05
C LEU A 402 20.49 -3.35 2.61
N VAL A 403 19.97 -4.19 1.72
CA VAL A 403 19.76 -3.85 0.30
C VAL A 403 18.27 -3.75 0.00
N LEU A 404 17.85 -2.59 -0.52
CA LEU A 404 16.46 -2.31 -0.90
C LEU A 404 16.38 -1.78 -2.31
N THR A 405 15.27 -2.05 -3.00
CA THR A 405 14.95 -1.27 -4.20
C THR A 405 14.49 0.13 -3.81
N VAL A 406 14.58 1.10 -4.72
CA VAL A 406 14.05 2.45 -4.48
C VAL A 406 12.57 2.42 -4.07
N GLU A 407 11.76 1.59 -4.73
CA GLU A 407 10.34 1.39 -4.40
C GLU A 407 10.15 0.85 -2.97
N GLN A 408 10.96 -0.14 -2.55
CA GLN A 408 10.90 -0.73 -1.21
C GLN A 408 11.39 0.23 -0.11
N SER A 409 12.27 1.15 -0.45
CA SER A 409 12.82 2.15 0.47
C SER A 409 11.85 3.31 0.74
N LYS A 410 10.76 3.43 -0.02
CA LYS A 410 9.78 4.52 0.17
C LYS A 410 9.18 4.45 1.58
N GLY A 411 9.11 5.59 2.26
CA GLY A 411 8.66 5.68 3.64
C GLY A 411 9.65 5.08 4.67
N LEU A 412 10.89 4.80 4.26
CA LEU A 412 12.03 4.50 5.14
C LEU A 412 13.08 5.60 5.05
N GLU A 413 13.96 5.64 6.03
CA GLU A 413 15.02 6.63 6.12
C GLU A 413 16.27 5.99 6.72
N PHE A 414 17.43 6.42 6.24
CA PHE A 414 18.72 5.87 6.57
C PHE A 414 19.71 6.99 6.85
N ASP A 415 20.62 6.75 7.78
CA ASP A 415 21.69 7.71 8.07
C ASP A 415 22.54 7.89 6.82
N ASP A 416 22.90 6.78 6.18
CA ASP A 416 23.71 6.78 4.97
C ASP A 416 23.12 5.88 3.89
N CYS A 417 23.10 6.38 2.65
CA CYS A 417 22.60 5.64 1.48
C CYS A 417 23.67 5.53 0.39
N ILE A 418 23.74 4.36 -0.23
CA ILE A 418 24.58 4.09 -1.40
C ILE A 418 23.68 3.71 -2.56
N LEU A 419 23.59 4.56 -3.58
CA LEU A 419 22.85 4.28 -4.80
C LEU A 419 23.78 3.56 -5.78
N VAL A 420 23.51 2.29 -6.04
CA VAL A 420 24.34 1.45 -6.92
C VAL A 420 23.67 1.31 -8.28
N ASN A 421 24.43 1.66 -9.33
CA ASN A 421 24.07 1.48 -10.74
C ASN A 421 22.68 2.03 -11.09
N PHE A 422 22.29 3.15 -10.48
CA PHE A 422 20.98 3.76 -10.70
C PHE A 422 20.80 4.15 -12.17
N PHE A 423 21.80 4.81 -12.76
CA PHE A 423 21.77 5.23 -14.16
C PHE A 423 22.04 4.06 -15.10
N THR A 424 23.01 3.21 -14.77
CA THR A 424 23.32 2.01 -15.58
C THR A 424 22.10 1.12 -15.79
N ASP A 425 21.37 0.80 -14.71
CA ASP A 425 20.17 -0.04 -14.74
C ASP A 425 18.85 0.73 -15.03
N SER A 426 18.93 2.02 -15.40
CA SER A 426 17.77 2.82 -15.79
C SER A 426 17.16 2.35 -17.11
N MET A 427 15.83 2.35 -17.18
CA MET A 427 15.06 2.10 -18.41
C MET A 427 15.19 3.24 -19.43
N TYR A 428 15.47 4.47 -18.95
CA TYR A 428 15.75 5.60 -19.81
C TYR A 428 17.22 5.59 -20.24
N GLU A 429 17.44 5.60 -21.55
CA GLU A 429 18.77 5.54 -22.17
C GLU A 429 19.38 6.93 -22.42
N GLU A 430 18.55 7.97 -22.58
CA GLU A 430 18.97 9.27 -23.09
C GLU A 430 19.25 10.31 -22.00
N TRP A 431 19.90 9.91 -20.89
CA TRP A 431 20.21 10.79 -19.75
C TRP A 431 21.03 12.05 -20.11
N GLN A 432 21.73 12.02 -21.24
CA GLN A 432 22.39 13.20 -21.83
C GLN A 432 21.45 14.39 -22.08
N THR A 433 20.14 14.14 -22.20
CA THR A 433 19.08 15.15 -22.35
C THR A 433 19.05 16.14 -21.18
N MET A 434 19.51 15.75 -19.99
CA MET A 434 19.59 16.64 -18.82
C MET A 434 20.43 17.90 -19.08
N LYS A 435 21.41 17.84 -19.99
CA LYS A 435 22.23 18.99 -20.40
C LYS A 435 21.41 20.15 -20.98
N ILE A 436 20.22 19.89 -21.51
CA ILE A 436 19.33 20.91 -22.07
C ILE A 436 18.96 21.96 -21.01
N PHE A 437 18.87 21.54 -19.74
CA PHE A 437 18.43 22.37 -18.62
C PHE A 437 19.58 23.10 -17.92
N LEU A 438 20.84 22.63 -18.06
CA LEU A 438 22.00 23.19 -17.38
C LEU A 438 22.13 24.73 -17.51
N PRO A 439 21.94 25.36 -18.69
CA PRO A 439 22.04 26.82 -18.78
C PRO A 439 20.98 27.54 -17.93
N ASP A 440 19.75 27.01 -17.86
CA ASP A 440 18.67 27.60 -17.05
C ASP A 440 18.92 27.40 -15.54
N LEU A 441 19.72 26.39 -15.17
CA LEU A 441 20.12 26.12 -13.78
C LEU A 441 21.33 26.95 -13.33
N LEU A 442 22.22 27.31 -14.24
CA LEU A 442 23.41 28.14 -14.00
C LEU A 442 23.07 29.63 -14.02
N GLU A 443 22.28 30.06 -14.99
CA GLU A 443 21.84 31.45 -15.12
C GLU A 443 20.44 31.57 -14.51
N GLY A 444 20.34 32.17 -13.33
CA GLY A 444 19.04 32.57 -12.78
C GLY A 444 18.30 33.50 -13.75
N GLN A 445 17.43 32.94 -14.59
CA GLN A 445 16.53 33.63 -15.53
C GLN A 445 17.17 34.70 -16.45
N SER A 446 18.34 34.45 -17.05
CA SER A 446 18.83 35.33 -18.12
C SER A 446 18.14 35.05 -19.46
N LYS A 447 17.52 36.08 -20.04
CA LYS A 447 16.71 36.05 -21.28
C LYS A 447 17.54 36.13 -22.56
N ASP A 448 18.70 35.49 -22.64
CA ASP A 448 19.49 35.48 -23.88
C ASP A 448 18.95 34.45 -24.89
N ALA A 449 18.01 34.93 -25.72
CA ALA A 449 17.30 34.18 -26.76
C ALA A 449 18.21 33.57 -27.84
N ALA A 450 19.48 34.00 -27.94
CA ALA A 450 20.45 33.48 -28.90
C ALA A 450 21.04 32.11 -28.50
N ALA A 451 21.23 31.86 -27.20
CA ALA A 451 21.71 30.57 -26.69
C ALA A 451 20.64 29.46 -26.75
N HIS A 452 19.36 29.85 -26.71
CA HIS A 452 18.22 28.92 -26.79
C HIS A 452 18.09 28.24 -28.17
N ARG A 453 18.60 28.86 -29.25
CA ARG A 453 18.43 28.37 -30.64
C ARG A 453 19.35 27.21 -31.03
N LYS A 454 20.35 26.85 -30.22
CA LYS A 454 21.29 25.74 -30.47
C LYS A 454 21.09 24.52 -29.55
N ARG A 455 20.07 24.54 -28.69
CA ARG A 455 19.80 23.43 -27.77
C ARG A 455 19.20 22.23 -28.54
N PRO A 456 19.60 20.99 -28.24
CA PRO A 456 18.83 19.82 -28.66
C PRO A 456 17.38 20.01 -28.23
N GLN A 457 16.43 19.67 -29.11
CA GLN A 457 15.02 19.91 -28.82
C GLN A 457 14.52 18.85 -27.81
N PHE A 458 13.93 19.32 -26.72
CA PHE A 458 13.23 18.43 -25.80
C PHE A 458 11.90 17.98 -26.44
N GLU A 459 11.70 16.67 -26.57
CA GLU A 459 10.51 16.08 -27.15
C GLU A 459 9.68 15.38 -26.07
N ASN A 460 8.46 15.88 -25.81
CA ASN A 460 7.61 15.38 -24.73
C ASN A 460 7.30 13.89 -24.81
N PHE A 461 7.06 13.35 -26.02
CA PHE A 461 6.74 11.93 -26.19
C PHE A 461 7.97 11.05 -25.97
N ARG A 462 9.07 11.35 -26.67
CA ARG A 462 10.33 10.59 -26.61
C ARG A 462 10.94 10.60 -25.21
N HIS A 463 10.86 11.72 -24.51
CA HIS A 463 11.46 11.89 -23.19
C HIS A 463 10.46 11.66 -22.04
N ALA A 464 9.24 11.20 -22.30
CA ALA A 464 8.20 11.03 -21.26
C ALA A 464 8.66 10.16 -20.08
N LEU A 465 9.50 9.15 -20.32
CA LEU A 465 10.07 8.29 -19.27
C LEU A 465 10.98 9.04 -18.29
N LEU A 466 11.66 10.10 -18.73
CA LEU A 466 12.57 10.88 -17.88
C LEU A 466 11.83 11.44 -16.66
N CYS A 467 10.55 11.80 -16.78
CA CYS A 467 9.73 12.24 -15.66
C CYS A 467 9.68 11.18 -14.55
N SER A 468 9.43 9.92 -14.91
CA SER A 468 9.37 8.81 -13.96
C SER A 468 10.74 8.52 -13.33
N GLU A 469 11.81 8.59 -14.12
CA GLU A 469 13.17 8.36 -13.63
C GLU A 469 13.64 9.47 -12.68
N LEU A 470 13.33 10.73 -12.95
CA LEU A 470 13.64 11.84 -12.04
C LEU A 470 12.88 11.72 -10.71
N LYS A 471 11.59 11.34 -10.73
CA LYS A 471 10.84 11.07 -9.49
C LYS A 471 11.41 9.90 -8.68
N HIS A 472 11.85 8.84 -9.36
CA HIS A 472 12.56 7.72 -8.72
C HIS A 472 13.88 8.19 -8.10
N LEU A 473 14.67 8.97 -8.83
CA LEU A 473 15.95 9.49 -8.36
C LEU A 473 15.77 10.40 -7.14
N TYR A 474 14.78 11.31 -7.19
CA TYR A 474 14.43 12.15 -6.06
C TYR A 474 14.03 11.33 -4.83
N THR A 475 13.20 10.29 -5.02
CA THR A 475 12.80 9.42 -3.91
C THR A 475 13.98 8.70 -3.29
N ALA A 476 14.93 8.22 -4.10
CA ALA A 476 16.15 7.56 -3.62
C ALA A 476 17.06 8.53 -2.83
N ILE A 477 17.27 9.75 -3.34
CA ILE A 477 18.08 10.78 -2.66
C ILE A 477 17.49 11.13 -1.29
N THR A 478 16.18 11.35 -1.22
CA THR A 478 15.47 11.77 0.01
C THR A 478 15.39 10.70 1.10
N ARG A 479 15.87 9.48 0.86
CA ARG A 479 16.01 8.46 1.93
C ARG A 479 17.18 8.74 2.86
N THR A 480 18.08 9.64 2.48
CA THR A 480 19.37 9.85 3.14
C THR A 480 19.33 11.00 4.13
N LYS A 481 19.80 10.78 5.36
CA LYS A 481 19.92 11.84 6.39
C LYS A 481 21.29 12.54 6.36
N HIS A 482 22.38 11.77 6.28
CA HIS A 482 23.74 12.26 6.51
C HIS A 482 24.70 12.06 5.33
N VAL A 483 24.87 10.86 4.79
CA VAL A 483 25.85 10.63 3.70
C VAL A 483 25.22 9.93 2.52
N LEU A 484 25.30 10.55 1.34
CA LEU A 484 24.84 10.01 0.07
C LEU A 484 26.02 9.70 -0.85
N LEU A 485 26.12 8.45 -1.30
CA LEU A 485 27.10 8.01 -2.27
C LEU A 485 26.42 7.45 -3.53
N PHE A 486 26.85 7.93 -4.70
CA PHE A 486 26.51 7.33 -5.99
C PHE A 486 27.64 6.43 -6.43
N PHE A 487 27.33 5.17 -6.70
CA PHE A 487 28.27 4.20 -7.27
C PHE A 487 27.78 3.76 -8.64
N GLU A 488 28.53 4.07 -9.70
CA GLU A 488 28.25 3.64 -11.06
C GLU A 488 29.45 2.86 -11.62
N GLU A 489 29.23 1.59 -11.92
CA GLU A 489 30.23 0.73 -12.56
C GLU A 489 30.53 1.19 -14.00
N ASP A 490 29.49 1.55 -14.76
CA ASP A 490 29.61 2.18 -16.07
C ASP A 490 28.99 3.58 -16.05
N SER A 491 29.83 4.60 -16.06
CA SER A 491 29.35 5.98 -16.00
C SER A 491 28.83 6.53 -17.33
N ALA A 492 28.78 5.75 -18.42
CA ALA A 492 28.37 6.25 -19.74
C ALA A 492 27.04 7.01 -19.71
N LYS A 493 26.00 6.41 -19.10
CA LYS A 493 24.67 7.04 -18.94
C LYS A 493 24.70 8.21 -17.96
N ALA A 494 25.42 8.06 -16.84
CA ALA A 494 25.46 9.05 -15.75
C ALA A 494 26.34 10.26 -16.05
N SER A 495 27.31 10.13 -16.97
CA SER A 495 28.42 11.07 -17.21
C SER A 495 27.96 12.52 -17.35
N HIS A 496 26.87 12.72 -18.09
CA HIS A 496 26.29 14.03 -18.34
C HIS A 496 25.54 14.62 -17.14
N VAL A 497 24.89 13.77 -16.37
CA VAL A 497 24.19 14.16 -15.15
C VAL A 497 25.20 14.51 -14.06
N PHE A 498 26.22 13.67 -13.88
CA PHE A 498 27.33 13.93 -12.98
C PHE A 498 28.05 15.22 -13.34
N LYS A 499 28.41 15.41 -14.61
CA LYS A 499 29.04 16.66 -15.05
C LYS A 499 28.18 17.89 -14.75
N MET A 500 26.87 17.79 -14.99
CA MET A 500 25.92 18.86 -14.67
C MET A 500 25.91 19.16 -13.16
N TRP A 501 25.88 18.14 -12.30
CA TRP A 501 25.92 18.32 -10.85
C TRP A 501 27.25 18.86 -10.35
N GLU A 502 28.37 18.45 -10.94
CA GLU A 502 29.71 18.99 -10.68
C GLU A 502 29.78 20.48 -11.01
N ASP A 503 29.30 20.87 -12.20
CA ASP A 503 29.28 22.27 -12.65
C ASP A 503 28.37 23.16 -11.78
N LEU A 504 27.33 22.58 -11.17
CA LEU A 504 26.45 23.24 -10.20
C LEU A 504 27.00 23.25 -8.77
N GLY A 505 28.13 22.57 -8.51
CA GLY A 505 28.72 22.44 -7.18
C GLY A 505 27.89 21.61 -6.20
N LEU A 506 27.07 20.67 -6.70
CA LEU A 506 26.13 19.87 -5.89
C LEU A 506 26.74 18.57 -5.38
N VAL A 507 27.86 18.13 -5.95
CA VAL A 507 28.50 16.85 -5.68
C VAL A 507 30.01 17.02 -5.61
N SER A 508 30.67 16.14 -4.88
CA SER A 508 32.12 16.01 -4.92
C SER A 508 32.49 14.88 -5.89
N SER A 509 33.17 15.24 -6.98
CA SER A 509 33.66 14.31 -7.98
C SER A 509 35.18 14.26 -7.98
N SER A 510 35.77 13.19 -7.46
CA SER A 510 36.96 12.54 -8.04
C SER A 510 37.51 11.50 -7.07
N GLY A 511 38.14 10.47 -7.65
CA GLY A 511 39.19 9.67 -7.02
C GLY A 511 38.91 8.92 -5.72
N LEU A 512 39.51 7.75 -5.61
CA LEU A 512 39.64 6.99 -4.36
C LEU A 512 40.29 7.76 -3.20
N MET A 513 41.01 8.85 -3.48
CA MET A 513 41.90 9.56 -2.55
C MET A 513 41.51 11.02 -2.27
N ASP A 514 40.30 11.45 -2.64
CA ASP A 514 39.85 12.81 -2.33
C ASP A 514 39.45 12.95 -0.85
N GLU A 515 39.84 14.05 -0.22
CA GLU A 515 39.54 14.37 1.19
C GLU A 515 38.02 14.31 1.49
N ALA A 516 37.18 14.70 0.54
CA ALA A 516 35.72 14.64 0.69
C ALA A 516 35.19 13.20 0.72
N ASN A 517 35.77 12.30 -0.09
CA ASN A 517 35.43 10.88 -0.11
C ASN A 517 35.90 10.19 1.18
N GLU A 518 37.10 10.53 1.65
CA GLU A 518 37.62 10.05 2.94
C GLU A 518 36.73 10.50 4.11
N LYS A 519 36.30 11.77 4.12
CA LYS A 519 35.39 12.30 5.14
C LYS A 519 34.02 11.60 5.12
N ALA A 520 33.45 11.40 3.93
CA ALA A 520 32.18 10.68 3.78
C ALA A 520 32.29 9.24 4.28
N ARG A 521 33.37 8.53 3.92
CA ARG A 521 33.64 7.17 4.41
C ARG A 521 33.79 7.14 5.91
N ALA A 522 34.58 8.04 6.50
CA ALA A 522 34.78 8.11 7.94
C ALA A 522 33.45 8.29 8.69
N GLN A 523 32.54 9.13 8.18
CA GLN A 523 31.20 9.30 8.74
C GLN A 523 30.35 8.03 8.63
N ILE A 524 30.34 7.37 7.47
CA ILE A 524 29.64 6.08 7.29
C ILE A 524 30.16 5.04 8.30
N HIS A 525 31.47 4.94 8.48
CA HIS A 525 32.07 4.01 9.47
C HIS A 525 31.65 4.33 10.89
N GLN A 526 31.60 5.61 11.25
CA GLN A 526 31.15 6.06 12.56
C GLN A 526 29.68 5.71 12.80
N HIS A 527 28.77 6.15 11.93
CA HIS A 527 27.32 5.89 12.04
C HIS A 527 27.02 4.38 12.05
N ALA A 528 27.76 3.61 11.24
CA ALA A 528 27.63 2.16 11.24
C ALA A 528 28.09 1.56 12.57
N GLY A 529 29.17 2.06 13.17
CA GLY A 529 29.62 1.63 14.50
C GLY A 529 28.56 1.83 15.58
N GLU A 530 27.86 2.96 15.55
CA GLU A 530 26.80 3.32 16.50
C GLU A 530 25.54 2.45 16.33
N ASN A 531 25.23 2.03 15.10
CA ASN A 531 24.01 1.29 14.75
C ASN A 531 24.21 -0.22 14.51
N ARG A 532 25.31 -0.80 14.97
CA ARG A 532 25.59 -2.26 14.89
C ARG A 532 24.95 -3.07 16.02
N GLY A 533 24.36 -2.42 17.02
CA GLY A 533 23.72 -3.08 18.15
C GLY A 533 22.59 -4.02 17.74
N LYS A 534 22.37 -5.09 18.52
CA LYS A 534 21.26 -6.03 18.30
C LYS A 534 19.92 -5.31 18.29
N GLU A 535 19.72 -4.36 19.20
CA GLU A 535 18.50 -3.58 19.34
C GLU A 535 18.16 -2.79 18.07
N SER A 536 19.15 -2.12 17.46
CA SER A 536 18.96 -1.40 16.19
C SER A 536 18.51 -2.33 15.06
N TRP A 537 19.08 -3.53 14.98
CA TRP A 537 18.67 -4.54 14.00
C TRP A 537 17.30 -5.15 14.29
N ILE A 538 16.90 -5.31 15.55
CA ILE A 538 15.55 -5.74 15.94
C ILE A 538 14.53 -4.69 15.50
N HIS A 539 14.78 -3.42 15.81
CA HIS A 539 13.90 -2.32 15.42
C HIS A 539 13.75 -2.24 13.90
N MET A 540 14.86 -2.29 13.16
CA MET A 540 14.84 -2.33 11.70
C MET A 540 14.11 -3.58 11.17
N GLY A 541 14.33 -4.74 11.79
CA GLY A 541 13.65 -6.00 11.44
C GLY A 541 12.14 -5.91 11.57
N HIS A 542 11.62 -5.35 12.67
CA HIS A 542 10.18 -5.13 12.85
C HIS A 542 9.62 -4.11 11.86
N ASN A 543 10.36 -3.03 11.60
CA ASN A 543 9.96 -2.01 10.62
C ASN A 543 9.80 -2.62 9.21
N LEU A 544 10.77 -3.43 8.77
CA LEU A 544 10.74 -4.14 7.50
C LEU A 544 9.65 -5.23 7.46
N LEU A 545 9.43 -5.94 8.56
CA LEU A 545 8.40 -6.98 8.69
C LEU A 545 6.99 -6.38 8.51
N ASN A 546 6.71 -5.25 9.15
CA ASN A 546 5.42 -4.55 9.03
C ASN A 546 5.15 -4.06 7.59
N ARG A 547 6.21 -3.84 6.81
CA ARG A 547 6.17 -3.51 5.38
C ARG A 547 6.17 -4.74 4.47
N GLN A 548 6.09 -5.94 5.03
CA GLN A 548 6.10 -7.23 4.33
C GLN A 548 7.39 -7.48 3.51
N LEU A 549 8.49 -6.82 3.87
CA LEU A 549 9.82 -7.02 3.30
C LEU A 549 10.53 -8.18 4.00
N TYR A 550 9.91 -9.37 3.95
CA TYR A 550 10.28 -10.52 4.79
C TYR A 550 11.73 -10.98 4.61
N ASP A 551 12.29 -10.90 3.41
CA ASP A 551 13.68 -11.32 3.17
C ASP A 551 14.71 -10.38 3.82
N GLN A 552 14.44 -9.07 3.78
CA GLN A 552 15.27 -8.05 4.40
C GLN A 552 15.09 -8.09 5.93
N ALA A 553 13.85 -8.24 6.39
CA ALA A 553 13.53 -8.41 7.81
C ALA A 553 14.21 -9.65 8.39
N ARG A 554 14.17 -10.80 7.70
CA ARG A 554 14.89 -12.02 8.09
C ARG A 554 16.37 -11.74 8.27
N SER A 555 17.01 -11.09 7.29
CA SER A 555 18.43 -10.76 7.34
C SER A 555 18.78 -9.85 8.54
N ALA A 556 17.89 -8.89 8.87
CA ALA A 556 18.04 -8.06 10.06
C ALA A 556 17.92 -8.87 11.37
N PHE A 557 16.92 -9.73 11.51
CA PHE A 557 16.76 -10.55 12.72
C PHE A 557 17.89 -11.58 12.91
N VAL A 558 18.43 -12.14 11.82
CA VAL A 558 19.64 -12.99 11.87
C VAL A 558 20.82 -12.23 12.46
N ARG A 559 21.03 -10.96 12.07
CA ARG A 559 22.09 -10.09 12.61
C ARG A 559 21.85 -9.69 14.07
N ALA A 560 20.59 -9.55 14.46
CA ALA A 560 20.21 -9.36 15.86
C ALA A 560 20.35 -10.63 16.72
N GLU A 561 20.68 -11.79 16.12
CA GLU A 561 20.63 -13.12 16.74
C GLU A 561 19.22 -13.53 17.21
N ASP A 562 18.17 -12.90 16.70
CA ASP A 562 16.78 -13.28 16.95
C ASP A 562 16.35 -14.39 15.99
N GLN A 563 16.71 -15.63 16.36
CA GLN A 563 16.38 -16.82 15.57
C GLN A 563 14.87 -17.08 15.50
N LYS A 564 14.09 -16.60 16.47
CA LYS A 564 12.63 -16.79 16.51
C LYS A 564 11.99 -15.96 15.40
N MET A 565 12.30 -14.67 15.35
CA MET A 565 11.79 -13.74 14.34
C MET A 565 12.35 -14.01 12.94
N ALA A 566 13.62 -14.44 12.83
CA ALA A 566 14.19 -14.87 11.56
C ALA A 566 13.41 -16.03 10.92
N LYS A 567 13.04 -17.05 11.72
CA LYS A 567 12.20 -18.17 11.28
C LYS A 567 10.78 -17.74 10.90
N ILE A 568 10.18 -16.79 11.62
CA ILE A 568 8.88 -16.21 11.27
C ILE A 568 8.95 -15.57 9.88
N CYS A 569 9.99 -14.77 9.61
CA CYS A 569 10.18 -14.15 8.29
C CYS A 569 10.41 -15.21 7.19
N GLU A 570 11.19 -16.26 7.48
CA GLU A 570 11.39 -17.39 6.56
C GLU A 570 10.07 -18.12 6.25
N ALA A 571 9.22 -18.31 7.26
CA ALA A 571 7.91 -18.92 7.10
C ALA A 571 7.00 -18.08 6.18
N TYR A 572 6.99 -16.75 6.35
CA TYR A 572 6.27 -15.85 5.43
C TYR A 572 6.81 -15.90 4.00
N LEU A 573 8.14 -15.98 3.80
CA LEU A 573 8.71 -16.15 2.46
C LEU A 573 8.27 -17.46 1.81
N LYS A 574 8.24 -18.56 2.57
CA LYS A 574 7.74 -19.85 2.09
C LYS A 574 6.26 -19.81 1.73
N ALA A 575 5.44 -19.11 2.51
CA ALA A 575 4.04 -18.88 2.18
C ALA A 575 3.89 -18.03 0.90
N GLN A 576 4.71 -17.01 0.69
CA GLN A 576 4.71 -16.21 -0.54
C GLN A 576 5.12 -17.04 -1.76
N GLU A 577 6.13 -17.89 -1.62
CA GLU A 577 6.56 -18.83 -2.66
C GLU A 577 5.45 -19.85 -2.99
N ALA A 578 4.75 -20.36 -1.96
CA ALA A 578 3.61 -21.24 -2.12
C ALA A 578 2.48 -20.60 -2.93
N ALA A 579 2.23 -19.30 -2.74
CA ALA A 579 1.20 -18.58 -3.46
C ALA A 579 1.55 -18.35 -4.94
N ARG A 580 2.83 -18.17 -5.25
CA ARG A 580 3.33 -17.97 -6.62
C ARG A 580 3.37 -19.26 -7.44
N THR A 581 3.51 -20.42 -6.80
CA THR A 581 3.58 -21.76 -7.43
C THR A 581 2.19 -22.32 -7.79
N ALA A 582 1.33 -21.48 -8.37
CA ALA A 582 -0.07 -21.81 -8.63
C ALA A 582 -0.30 -22.36 -10.04
N THR A 583 0.50 -23.33 -10.49
CA THR A 583 0.19 -24.11 -11.70
C THR A 583 -0.37 -25.49 -11.34
N GLU A 584 -1.21 -26.08 -12.20
CA GLU A 584 -1.76 -27.44 -11.99
C GLU A 584 -0.63 -28.47 -11.73
N GLU A 585 0.52 -28.33 -12.40
CA GLU A 585 1.68 -29.20 -12.24
C GLU A 585 2.48 -28.95 -10.93
N SER A 586 2.31 -27.79 -10.29
CA SER A 586 3.03 -27.39 -9.07
C SER A 586 2.13 -27.28 -7.83
N GLU A 587 0.86 -27.71 -7.92
CA GLU A 587 -0.08 -27.62 -6.79
C GLU A 587 0.40 -28.40 -5.56
N ALA A 588 0.94 -29.61 -5.77
CA ALA A 588 1.52 -30.39 -4.68
C ALA A 588 2.71 -29.66 -4.02
N GLN A 589 3.52 -28.93 -4.81
CA GLN A 589 4.66 -28.17 -4.33
C GLN A 589 4.21 -26.97 -3.48
N GLY A 590 3.21 -26.20 -3.93
CA GLY A 590 2.68 -25.08 -3.15
C GLY A 590 2.04 -25.54 -1.83
N VAL A 591 1.31 -26.65 -1.83
CA VAL A 591 0.76 -27.25 -0.59
C VAL A 591 1.89 -27.66 0.35
N GLN A 592 2.97 -28.25 -0.18
CA GLN A 592 4.14 -28.64 0.61
C GLN A 592 4.85 -27.43 1.22
N LEU A 593 5.01 -26.33 0.46
CA LEU A 593 5.61 -25.09 0.97
C LEU A 593 4.80 -24.48 2.12
N PHE A 594 3.46 -24.49 2.06
CA PHE A 594 2.64 -24.07 3.20
C PHE A 594 2.84 -24.96 4.44
N ARG A 595 3.00 -26.27 4.26
CA ARG A 595 3.29 -27.19 5.38
C ARG A 595 4.67 -26.94 6.00
N GLU A 596 5.65 -26.56 5.18
CA GLU A 596 6.98 -26.16 5.65
C GLU A 596 6.90 -24.85 6.43
N ALA A 597 6.18 -23.85 5.91
CA ALA A 597 5.91 -22.60 6.62
C ALA A 597 5.21 -22.85 7.99
N ALA A 598 4.21 -23.73 8.03
CA ALA A 598 3.53 -24.08 9.28
C ALA A 598 4.49 -24.65 10.34
N LYS A 599 5.44 -25.51 9.94
CA LYS A 599 6.45 -26.06 10.86
C LYS A 599 7.40 -24.99 11.39
N LEU A 600 7.75 -24.00 10.56
CA LEU A 600 8.58 -22.88 10.98
C LEU A 600 7.83 -21.97 11.97
N PHE A 601 6.57 -21.64 11.71
CA PHE A 601 5.72 -20.90 12.66
C PHE A 601 5.54 -21.64 13.97
N HIS A 602 5.32 -22.96 13.93
CA HIS A 602 5.26 -23.81 15.12
C HIS A 602 6.55 -23.72 15.96
N ALA A 603 7.71 -23.85 15.31
CA ALA A 603 9.01 -23.77 15.96
C ALA A 603 9.32 -22.39 16.55
N SER A 604 8.58 -21.35 16.12
CA SER A 604 8.65 -19.99 16.61
C SER A 604 7.45 -19.56 17.45
N ASP A 605 6.59 -20.50 17.89
CA ASP A 605 5.42 -20.21 18.73
C ASP A 605 4.44 -19.15 18.13
N ALA A 606 4.43 -19.03 16.81
CA ALA A 606 3.51 -18.18 16.06
C ALA A 606 2.24 -18.97 15.70
N ARG A 607 1.41 -19.24 16.73
CA ARG A 607 0.31 -20.21 16.66
C ARG A 607 -0.79 -19.83 15.67
N ARG A 608 -1.10 -18.55 15.49
CA ARG A 608 -2.14 -18.07 14.56
C ARG A 608 -1.72 -18.33 13.11
N GLU A 609 -0.52 -17.90 12.76
CA GLU A 609 0.09 -18.09 11.45
C GLU A 609 0.33 -19.58 11.14
N GLU A 610 0.70 -20.37 12.16
CA GLU A 610 0.79 -21.83 12.05
C GLU A 610 -0.55 -22.43 11.59
N ALA A 611 -1.65 -22.08 12.26
CA ALA A 611 -2.97 -22.60 11.96
C ALA A 611 -3.37 -22.28 10.52
N GLU A 612 -3.10 -21.06 10.06
CA GLU A 612 -3.39 -20.64 8.69
C GLU A 612 -2.59 -21.39 7.64
N CYS A 613 -1.29 -21.58 7.89
CA CYS A 613 -0.45 -22.37 7.00
C CYS A 613 -0.90 -23.85 6.96
N TRP A 614 -1.35 -24.43 8.07
CA TRP A 614 -1.97 -25.78 8.04
C TRP A 614 -3.28 -25.80 7.27
N ARG A 615 -4.11 -24.76 7.41
CA ARG A 615 -5.37 -24.59 6.67
C ARG A 615 -5.11 -24.54 5.15
N CYS A 616 -4.07 -23.80 4.75
CA CYS A 616 -3.60 -23.71 3.36
C CYS A 616 -2.94 -25.02 2.87
N GLY A 617 -2.26 -25.73 3.77
CA GLY A 617 -1.58 -27.01 3.50
C GLY A 617 -2.52 -28.23 3.45
N GLY A 618 -3.84 -28.02 3.57
CA GLY A 618 -4.86 -29.07 3.53
C GLY A 618 -5.04 -29.87 4.81
N TYR A 619 -4.38 -29.48 5.92
CA TYR A 619 -4.55 -30.11 7.23
C TYR A 619 -5.61 -29.36 8.04
N LEU A 620 -6.83 -29.30 7.51
CA LEU A 620 -7.93 -28.49 8.05
C LEU A 620 -8.28 -28.83 9.51
N GLN A 621 -8.34 -30.11 9.86
CA GLN A 621 -8.60 -30.53 11.24
C GLN A 621 -7.53 -30.02 12.22
N LYS A 622 -6.26 -30.03 11.79
CA LYS A 622 -5.14 -29.56 12.62
C LYS A 622 -5.23 -28.04 12.80
N ALA A 623 -5.51 -27.31 11.72
CA ALA A 623 -5.72 -25.86 11.75
C ALA A 623 -6.88 -25.49 12.68
N ALA A 624 -8.04 -26.12 12.51
CA ALA A 624 -9.24 -25.86 13.30
C ALA A 624 -9.00 -26.07 14.81
N LYS A 625 -8.30 -27.15 15.18
CA LYS A 625 -7.93 -27.41 16.58
C LYS A 625 -6.98 -26.35 17.17
N ILE A 626 -6.03 -25.84 16.38
CA ILE A 626 -5.13 -24.79 16.84
C ILE A 626 -5.91 -23.49 17.05
N PHE A 627 -6.78 -23.10 16.11
CA PHE A 627 -7.65 -21.94 16.27
C PHE A 627 -8.59 -22.07 17.45
N GLU A 628 -9.21 -23.23 17.66
CA GLU A 628 -10.10 -23.47 18.80
C GLU A 628 -9.37 -23.31 20.14
N ASN A 629 -8.15 -23.83 20.25
CA ASN A 629 -7.31 -23.63 21.43
C ASN A 629 -6.95 -22.15 21.63
N LEU A 630 -6.64 -21.42 20.55
CA LEU A 630 -6.37 -19.98 20.61
C LEU A 630 -7.62 -19.18 20.98
N GLY A 631 -8.79 -19.61 20.51
CA GLY A 631 -10.09 -19.01 20.80
C GLY A 631 -10.46 -19.03 22.28
N GLN A 632 -9.88 -19.94 23.07
CA GLN A 632 -10.02 -19.96 24.52
C GLN A 632 -9.25 -18.80 25.20
N GLU A 633 -8.14 -18.36 24.60
CA GLU A 633 -7.30 -17.26 25.09
C GLU A 633 -7.74 -15.91 24.49
N GLN A 634 -8.15 -15.92 23.22
CA GLN A 634 -8.53 -14.75 22.42
C GLN A 634 -9.88 -15.01 21.75
N PRO A 635 -11.01 -14.51 22.30
CA PRO A 635 -12.36 -14.79 21.79
C PRO A 635 -12.53 -14.53 20.30
N ASP A 636 -11.91 -13.47 19.77
CA ASP A 636 -11.93 -13.09 18.35
C ASP A 636 -11.53 -14.25 17.40
N LEU A 637 -10.68 -15.18 17.85
CA LEU A 637 -10.21 -16.31 17.02
C LEU A 637 -11.17 -17.51 17.00
N LYS A 638 -12.24 -17.50 17.79
CA LYS A 638 -13.26 -18.56 17.76
C LYS A 638 -14.03 -18.59 16.44
N ILE A 639 -14.23 -17.44 15.82
CA ILE A 639 -14.87 -17.34 14.50
C ILE A 639 -13.99 -18.02 13.45
N GLU A 640 -12.68 -17.78 13.46
CA GLU A 640 -11.74 -18.47 12.56
C GLU A 640 -11.68 -19.98 12.83
N ALA A 641 -11.82 -20.39 14.10
CA ALA A 641 -11.97 -21.79 14.45
C ALA A 641 -13.25 -22.39 13.85
N ALA A 642 -14.38 -21.69 13.94
CA ALA A 642 -15.65 -22.10 13.36
C ALA A 642 -15.57 -22.25 11.83
N LYS A 643 -15.00 -21.25 11.14
CA LYS A 643 -14.72 -21.30 9.70
C LYS A 643 -13.87 -22.52 9.34
N ALA A 644 -12.78 -22.76 10.08
CA ALA A 644 -11.90 -23.90 9.82
C ALA A 644 -12.56 -25.27 10.07
N TRP A 645 -13.42 -25.40 11.10
CA TRP A 645 -14.20 -26.61 11.35
C TRP A 645 -15.27 -26.86 10.27
N ALA A 646 -15.92 -25.80 9.78
CA ALA A 646 -16.87 -25.88 8.68
C ALA A 646 -16.16 -26.32 7.38
N GLU A 647 -14.98 -25.76 7.07
CA GLU A 647 -14.17 -26.20 5.92
C GLU A 647 -13.74 -27.67 6.03
N TYR A 648 -13.47 -28.16 7.24
CA TYR A 648 -13.15 -29.58 7.48
C TYR A 648 -14.38 -30.49 7.34
N GLY A 649 -15.60 -29.95 7.53
CA GLY A 649 -16.86 -30.68 7.47
C GLY A 649 -17.42 -31.11 8.84
N ASP A 650 -16.87 -30.63 9.97
CA ASP A 650 -17.47 -30.81 11.30
C ASP A 650 -18.40 -29.63 11.61
N TYR A 651 -19.55 -29.60 10.92
CA TYR A 651 -20.53 -28.53 11.01
C TYR A 651 -21.10 -28.38 12.43
N ALA A 652 -21.24 -29.47 13.19
CA ALA A 652 -21.75 -29.42 14.56
C ALA A 652 -20.82 -28.65 15.50
N ARG A 653 -19.49 -28.78 15.36
CA ARG A 653 -18.53 -27.96 16.13
C ARG A 653 -18.52 -26.52 15.68
N ALA A 654 -18.51 -26.29 14.37
CA ALA A 654 -18.50 -24.94 13.81
C ALA A 654 -19.73 -24.12 14.26
N ALA A 655 -20.91 -24.72 14.19
CA ALA A 655 -22.16 -24.07 14.60
C ALA A 655 -22.16 -23.68 16.09
N ARG A 656 -21.64 -24.54 16.98
CA ARG A 656 -21.49 -24.22 18.41
C ARG A 656 -20.59 -23.00 18.64
N LEU A 657 -19.48 -22.93 17.92
CA LEU A 657 -18.55 -21.80 18.05
C LEU A 657 -19.16 -20.49 17.54
N TYR A 658 -19.92 -20.52 16.44
CA TYR A 658 -20.68 -19.35 15.98
C TYR A 658 -21.76 -18.93 16.99
N GLU A 659 -22.41 -19.90 17.63
CA GLU A 659 -23.43 -19.63 18.66
C GLU A 659 -22.83 -18.93 19.88
N GLU A 660 -21.67 -19.38 20.36
CA GLU A 660 -20.97 -18.78 21.51
C GLU A 660 -20.62 -17.31 21.29
N GLU A 661 -20.29 -16.93 20.05
CA GLU A 661 -19.93 -15.55 19.68
C GLU A 661 -21.13 -14.73 19.15
N GLY A 662 -22.33 -15.31 19.10
CA GLY A 662 -23.55 -14.60 18.67
C GLY A 662 -23.68 -14.38 17.16
N HIS A 663 -22.96 -15.17 16.34
CA HIS A 663 -23.05 -15.15 14.88
C HIS A 663 -24.23 -16.03 14.41
N PHE A 664 -25.45 -15.52 14.63
CA PHE A 664 -26.67 -16.33 14.50
C PHE A 664 -26.95 -16.83 13.08
N ASP A 665 -26.69 -16.04 12.04
CA ASP A 665 -26.91 -16.44 10.65
C ASP A 665 -26.00 -17.60 10.24
N GLU A 666 -24.70 -17.47 10.45
CA GLU A 666 -23.71 -18.52 10.15
C GLU A 666 -23.94 -19.75 11.03
N CYS A 667 -24.32 -19.56 12.29
CA CYS A 667 -24.69 -20.62 13.20
C CYS A 667 -25.86 -21.46 12.65
N ILE A 668 -26.96 -20.81 12.26
CA ILE A 668 -28.16 -21.46 11.74
C ILE A 668 -27.85 -22.20 10.43
N GLN A 669 -27.17 -21.54 9.49
CA GLN A 669 -26.76 -22.16 8.22
C GLN A 669 -25.89 -23.39 8.45
N THR A 670 -24.96 -23.32 9.40
CA THR A 670 -24.06 -24.42 9.72
C THR A 670 -24.80 -25.56 10.44
N TYR A 671 -25.76 -25.27 11.33
CA TYR A 671 -26.61 -26.30 11.93
C TYR A 671 -27.55 -26.98 10.93
N LEU A 672 -28.02 -26.25 9.91
CA LEU A 672 -28.77 -26.83 8.78
C LEU A 672 -27.88 -27.83 8.01
N LEU A 673 -26.64 -27.46 7.70
CA LEU A 673 -25.66 -28.37 7.08
C LEU A 673 -25.30 -29.58 7.97
N ALA A 674 -25.39 -29.42 9.30
CA ALA A 674 -25.22 -30.50 10.27
C ALA A 674 -26.48 -31.38 10.46
N GLU A 675 -27.59 -31.05 9.79
CA GLU A 675 -28.92 -31.67 9.96
C GLU A 675 -29.47 -31.61 11.41
N GLN A 676 -29.05 -30.62 12.21
CA GLN A 676 -29.47 -30.44 13.61
C GLN A 676 -30.69 -29.53 13.74
N LYS A 677 -31.83 -30.00 13.24
CA LYS A 677 -33.10 -29.25 13.21
C LYS A 677 -33.53 -28.67 14.57
N GLN A 678 -33.30 -29.40 15.66
CA GLN A 678 -33.67 -28.95 17.02
C GLN A 678 -32.88 -27.73 17.46
N ASP A 679 -31.58 -27.70 17.16
CA ASP A 679 -30.68 -26.60 17.48
C ASP A 679 -30.97 -25.38 16.62
N VAL A 680 -31.29 -25.57 15.32
CA VAL A 680 -31.75 -24.48 14.44
C VAL A 680 -32.94 -23.76 15.06
N GLY A 681 -34.01 -24.48 15.41
CA GLY A 681 -35.20 -23.84 15.96
C GLY A 681 -34.97 -23.17 17.33
N ARG A 682 -34.01 -23.67 18.13
CA ARG A 682 -33.59 -23.02 19.38
C ARG A 682 -32.85 -21.71 19.12
N VAL A 683 -31.85 -21.74 18.24
CA VAL A 683 -31.00 -20.58 17.92
C VAL A 683 -31.80 -19.48 17.24
N VAL A 684 -32.74 -19.83 16.34
CA VAL A 684 -33.63 -18.85 15.68
C VAL A 684 -34.45 -18.05 16.70
N LEU A 685 -34.99 -18.71 17.72
CA LEU A 685 -35.75 -18.03 18.78
C LEU A 685 -34.85 -17.13 19.64
N VAL A 686 -33.66 -17.62 20.01
CA VAL A 686 -32.68 -16.82 20.77
C VAL A 686 -32.24 -15.58 19.98
N ALA A 687 -31.98 -15.73 18.68
CA ALA A 687 -31.61 -14.64 17.79
C ALA A 687 -32.73 -13.61 17.64
N HIS A 688 -33.99 -14.05 17.59
CA HIS A 688 -35.15 -13.16 17.59
C HIS A 688 -35.29 -12.39 18.90
N GLU A 689 -35.15 -13.06 20.05
CA GLU A 689 -35.20 -12.44 21.38
C GLU A 689 -34.06 -11.43 21.59
N ALA A 690 -32.89 -11.70 21.00
CA ALA A 690 -31.74 -10.78 20.97
C ALA A 690 -31.90 -9.63 19.96
N GLN A 691 -33.02 -9.56 19.22
CA GLN A 691 -33.27 -8.60 18.14
C GLN A 691 -32.25 -8.67 16.98
N ALA A 692 -31.54 -9.80 16.84
CA ALA A 692 -30.57 -10.02 15.79
C ALA A 692 -31.22 -10.47 14.48
N LEU A 693 -32.36 -11.18 14.55
CA LEU A 693 -33.16 -11.59 13.38
C LEU A 693 -34.58 -11.03 13.42
N LYS A 694 -35.06 -10.60 12.26
CA LYS A 694 -36.46 -10.18 12.10
C LYS A 694 -37.38 -11.39 12.05
N ALA A 695 -38.63 -11.20 12.45
CA ALA A 695 -39.63 -12.27 12.46
C ALA A 695 -39.78 -12.99 11.10
N ASP A 696 -39.71 -12.26 9.99
CA ASP A 696 -39.79 -12.83 8.64
C ASP A 696 -38.59 -13.72 8.28
N GLU A 697 -37.40 -13.43 8.82
CA GLU A 697 -36.19 -14.22 8.62
C GLU A 697 -36.22 -15.48 9.48
N CYS A 698 -36.63 -15.33 10.75
CA CYS A 698 -36.88 -16.44 11.66
C CYS A 698 -37.91 -17.42 11.06
N PHE A 699 -38.98 -16.89 10.47
CA PHE A 699 -40.00 -17.70 9.81
C PHE A 699 -39.43 -18.56 8.68
N ARG A 700 -38.57 -17.97 7.83
CA ARG A 700 -37.92 -18.70 6.72
C ARG A 700 -37.09 -19.88 7.23
N TYR A 701 -36.27 -19.65 8.26
CA TYR A 701 -35.44 -20.71 8.84
C TYR A 701 -36.25 -21.81 9.52
N LEU A 702 -37.33 -21.46 10.22
CA LEU A 702 -38.24 -22.44 10.83
C LEU A 702 -39.02 -23.23 9.77
N GLN A 703 -39.36 -22.60 8.65
CA GLN A 703 -39.96 -23.28 7.50
C GLN A 703 -39.00 -24.27 6.85
N ASP A 704 -37.71 -23.92 6.70
CA ASP A 704 -36.68 -24.80 6.12
C ASP A 704 -36.46 -26.09 6.92
N ILE A 705 -36.81 -26.11 8.22
CA ILE A 705 -36.74 -27.31 9.07
C ILE A 705 -38.09 -27.99 9.30
N ASP A 706 -39.18 -27.50 8.71
CA ASP A 706 -40.57 -27.93 8.91
C ASP A 706 -41.10 -27.73 10.34
N ASP A 707 -40.58 -26.75 11.10
CA ASP A 707 -40.98 -26.45 12.49
C ASP A 707 -42.08 -25.38 12.53
N HIS A 708 -43.26 -25.76 12.04
CA HIS A 708 -44.42 -24.89 11.89
C HIS A 708 -45.06 -24.47 13.23
N ASP A 709 -44.86 -25.25 14.29
CA ASP A 709 -45.36 -24.93 15.64
C ASP A 709 -44.63 -23.71 16.21
N ARG A 710 -43.29 -23.71 16.18
CA ARG A 710 -42.49 -22.56 16.65
C ARG A 710 -42.68 -21.33 15.77
N ALA A 711 -42.86 -21.52 14.46
CA ALA A 711 -43.19 -20.44 13.54
C ALA A 711 -44.53 -19.77 13.89
N GLY A 712 -45.55 -20.57 14.22
CA GLY A 712 -46.84 -20.06 14.68
C GLY A 712 -46.75 -19.29 15.99
N GLU A 713 -46.01 -19.81 16.98
CA GLU A 713 -45.77 -19.14 18.26
C GLU A 713 -45.08 -17.77 18.09
N LEU A 714 -44.12 -17.67 17.17
CA LEU A 714 -43.41 -16.42 16.89
C LEU A 714 -44.34 -15.35 16.33
N PHE A 715 -45.22 -15.69 15.37
CA PHE A 715 -46.22 -14.75 14.87
C PHE A 715 -47.28 -14.35 15.90
N VAL A 716 -47.61 -15.22 16.85
CA VAL A 716 -48.48 -14.87 17.99
C VAL A 716 -47.83 -13.78 18.85
N ARG A 717 -46.51 -13.88 19.10
CA ARG A 717 -45.77 -12.88 19.89
C ARG A 717 -45.72 -11.52 19.19
N GLU A 718 -45.62 -11.50 17.86
CA GLU A 718 -45.64 -10.29 17.03
C GLU A 718 -47.07 -9.75 16.77
N GLY A 719 -48.11 -10.44 17.22
CA GLY A 719 -49.51 -10.04 17.03
C GLY A 719 -50.06 -10.31 15.61
N ASN A 720 -49.37 -11.10 14.79
CA ASN A 720 -49.80 -11.49 13.46
C ASN A 720 -50.59 -12.82 13.48
N TYR A 721 -51.80 -12.76 14.00
CA TYR A 721 -52.63 -13.95 14.25
C TYR A 721 -53.06 -14.69 12.97
N GLU A 722 -53.13 -14.02 11.82
CA GLU A 722 -53.50 -14.64 10.55
C GLU A 722 -52.41 -15.58 10.03
N GLN A 723 -51.15 -15.12 10.07
CA GLN A 723 -50.01 -15.96 9.70
C GLN A 723 -49.76 -17.06 10.74
N ALA A 724 -49.95 -16.76 12.04
CA ALA A 724 -49.87 -17.78 13.09
C ALA A 724 -50.87 -18.93 12.85
N ALA A 725 -52.13 -18.61 12.53
CA ALA A 725 -53.14 -19.62 12.22
C ALA A 725 -52.75 -20.49 11.02
N SER A 726 -52.21 -19.89 9.96
CA SER A 726 -51.72 -20.64 8.79
C SER A 726 -50.58 -21.61 9.12
N CYS A 727 -49.67 -21.22 10.02
CA CYS A 727 -48.57 -22.07 10.46
C CYS A 727 -49.07 -23.28 11.26
N PHE A 728 -49.93 -23.06 12.28
CA PHE A 728 -50.48 -24.15 13.08
C PHE A 728 -51.34 -25.12 12.22
N LEU A 729 -52.10 -24.60 11.25
CA LEU A 729 -52.85 -25.43 10.30
C LEU A 729 -51.94 -26.33 9.46
N THR A 730 -50.74 -25.85 9.14
CA THR A 730 -49.74 -26.63 8.39
C THR A 730 -49.05 -27.66 9.29
N ALA A 731 -48.77 -27.32 10.55
CA ALA A 731 -48.15 -28.21 11.54
C ALA A 731 -49.01 -29.44 11.87
N VAL A 732 -50.32 -29.23 12.04
CA VAL A 732 -51.29 -30.27 12.41
C VAL A 732 -51.59 -31.23 11.25
N GLY A 733 -51.25 -30.81 10.02
CA GLY A 733 -51.69 -31.48 8.80
C GLY A 733 -53.21 -31.41 8.63
N SER A 734 -53.70 -31.62 7.41
CA SER A 734 -55.12 -31.51 7.02
C SER A 734 -56.10 -32.46 7.76
N GLY A 735 -55.69 -33.12 8.85
CA GLY A 735 -56.41 -34.21 9.51
C GLY A 735 -56.92 -33.92 10.92
N ASP A 736 -56.42 -32.92 11.67
CA ASP A 736 -56.78 -32.80 13.10
C ASP A 736 -56.94 -31.36 13.60
N LEU A 737 -57.73 -30.57 12.86
CA LEU A 737 -58.11 -29.16 13.09
C LEU A 737 -58.74 -28.78 14.46
N LEU A 738 -58.75 -29.68 15.45
CA LEU A 738 -59.53 -29.55 16.70
C LEU A 738 -58.71 -29.57 17.99
N LYS A 739 -57.38 -29.61 17.91
CA LYS A 739 -56.47 -29.25 19.01
C LYS A 739 -55.87 -27.89 18.74
#